data_AF-Q2SMG5-F1
#
_entry.id   AF-Q2SMG5-F1
#
_cell.length_a   1.000
_cell.length_b   1.000
_cell.length_c   1.000
_cell.angle_alpha   90.00
_cell.angle_beta   90.00
_cell.angle_gamma   90.00
#
_symmetry.space_group_name_H-M   'P 1'
#
loop_
_entity.id
_entity.type
_entity.pdbx_description
1 polymer ?
#
loop_
_entity_poly.entity_id
_entity_poly.type
_entity_poly.pdbx_seq_one_letter_code
_entity_poly.pdbx_strand_id
1 'polypeptide(L)'
;MNNPILTRDDLLGGKLAEIMSYYILQQDADRKDFLNIARKQKGKFKDKAKRVEALFGYPVPAEVIEAEECMTAYNRYSGLAQDVWMLAGEMMSLPDKVSAKDIAVSLRDFELIMRLLTGLEIIGRDPSGDTCFLNMLPSPLGTARVIIYDHETGEPSSEEYFSIADFVADRWEEDCPREPDDDDMDEDEDEDEDEENENEEDFQEEEWFSKHSDAAKQAIEDFNPFAKAEIEQRPYYHDPKQLFSRTDWLHGHPSGRPTYAFASKMDQAPTFEVYEREKPLLDKEPALANYWMLAHFFLGNHAACRDTIDLVKQASALGSITQAIAEALDETLTALETKPDSATFGRLDHQKITDLINQTQANCSPEHLEPARRADLLEARGETQIKQLKPEECKQRLAGGADPLTLISEYPDDVATHDLALTALAEQDSEFNKIVTAYFKERTEDAFNEWPYKRQPELIDRRLSLPLAAAFKSGLKYDADHKKAYSGITLTLGKYDDDNAMAALEAAVSQLPPDDDRLEYVIQCLQDSQHPRRNEMMSKAAWRLFDILDVALKNQQEQAQQRREEGPTLDNMINVENHYLTAAHIFLQEDSSEALQVAEKLLRHREHFRLLKHILGDAFRLAGNHDLKEHAEFAKYYVTRVAAIEVDDTEMTIEDFTLLNYIEAAIAWCKLDPKAAKATAKKLFKRKTESPYFDLEIKSGQLYALLADDKDNAELLGWARRLLGNRSNATRICGPLRAAGELKLTSLTEDVRYHLYSDYSDLFPAQVLLKEIAWDSYRALNKDCAEAPARRKKDQFASYVDVDKLADALGHPERHDLDHVCKRIYKENHISPEAIPALSQYLTDLLQYSGDDTDRVEAREGLRALRIQGVDAQPALASLLQLEHMAADHFNTILYTMRFVEPEARLREWLYSTDIAELLTQLADPAPRFLPWLDLIAARAVALTKDQNSEPLIRALTQAMDHRLSFPLGDWSDEEPTLIRLPQILSRFKSDKRIDSSLKKLKRCVDKADLYTFDVSRLTRRRAIPDANAIQISKGETICFKQPIKGPDDDEAIYTLTITPASDSVMFECGVHNLYFRTCMEDEELKSAGQIPVQNESAALSLAQSMAFEAMILGYSQEKPAPKKAKKRSK
;
A
#
# COMPACT_ATOMS: atom_id res chain seq x y z
N MET A 1 25.13 -8.02 -43.18
CA MET A 1 24.05 -7.94 -44.19
C MET A 1 23.63 -6.47 -44.22
N ASN A 2 23.22 -5.91 -45.37
CA ASN A 2 22.61 -4.57 -45.36
C ASN A 2 21.27 -4.69 -44.63
N ASN A 3 21.13 -4.07 -43.45
CA ASN A 3 19.91 -4.12 -42.65
C ASN A 3 18.80 -3.34 -43.36
N PRO A 4 17.60 -3.93 -43.53
CA PRO A 4 16.51 -3.28 -44.25
C PRO A 4 15.94 -2.12 -43.42
N ILE A 5 15.72 -0.98 -44.07
CA ILE A 5 14.90 0.11 -43.54
C ILE A 5 13.46 -0.42 -43.44
N LEU A 6 12.85 -0.37 -42.25
CA LEU A 6 11.45 -0.75 -42.04
C LEU A 6 10.56 0.15 -42.90
N THR A 7 9.60 -0.44 -43.63
CA THR A 7 8.61 0.29 -44.42
C THR A 7 7.21 0.01 -43.92
N ARG A 8 6.25 0.90 -44.20
CA ARG A 8 4.83 0.71 -43.87
C ARG A 8 4.28 -0.66 -44.30
N ASP A 9 4.66 -1.14 -45.48
CA ASP A 9 4.16 -2.41 -46.01
C ASP A 9 4.75 -3.63 -45.27
N ASP A 10 5.86 -3.47 -44.54
CA ASP A 10 6.44 -4.52 -43.70
C ASP A 10 5.63 -4.76 -42.43
N LEU A 11 4.84 -3.77 -42.00
CA LEU A 11 3.91 -3.87 -40.87
C LEU A 11 2.59 -4.57 -41.23
N LEU A 12 2.35 -4.90 -42.52
CA LEU A 12 1.18 -5.69 -42.95
C LEU A 12 1.40 -7.21 -42.87
N GLY A 13 2.54 -7.65 -42.33
CA GLY A 13 2.93 -9.06 -42.20
C GLY A 13 3.84 -9.57 -43.34
N GLY A 14 4.39 -10.77 -43.15
CA GLY A 14 5.32 -11.44 -44.06
C GLY A 14 6.81 -11.20 -43.79
N LYS A 15 7.13 -10.40 -42.75
CA LYS A 15 8.49 -10.12 -42.26
C LYS A 15 8.60 -10.14 -40.72
N LEU A 16 7.67 -10.77 -40.02
CA LEU A 16 7.61 -10.75 -38.56
C LEU A 16 8.87 -11.38 -37.94
N ALA A 17 9.41 -12.44 -38.53
CA ALA A 17 10.65 -13.06 -38.06
C ALA A 17 11.85 -12.09 -38.14
N GLU A 18 11.94 -11.33 -39.23
CA GLU A 18 12.94 -10.28 -39.39
C GLU A 18 12.77 -9.16 -38.37
N ILE A 19 11.54 -8.68 -38.15
CA ILE A 19 11.20 -7.61 -37.21
C ILE A 19 11.50 -8.05 -35.76
N MET A 20 10.98 -9.19 -35.32
CA MET A 20 11.24 -9.74 -33.98
C MET A 20 12.73 -9.94 -33.73
N SER A 21 13.46 -10.56 -34.68
CA SER A 21 14.90 -10.76 -34.50
C SER A 21 15.65 -9.42 -34.36
N TYR A 22 15.19 -8.37 -35.04
CA TYR A 22 15.86 -7.08 -35.04
C TYR A 22 15.65 -6.30 -33.74
N TYR A 23 14.39 -6.22 -33.27
CA TYR A 23 14.03 -5.43 -32.09
C TYR A 23 14.25 -6.17 -30.76
N ILE A 24 14.10 -7.49 -30.74
CA ILE A 24 14.19 -8.27 -29.49
C ILE A 24 15.64 -8.66 -29.16
N LEU A 25 16.52 -8.80 -30.17
CA LEU A 25 17.89 -9.32 -29.98
C LEU A 25 18.96 -8.28 -30.29
N GLN A 26 19.98 -8.22 -29.43
CA GLN A 26 21.10 -7.28 -29.56
C GLN A 26 22.21 -7.82 -30.47
N GLN A 27 22.57 -9.11 -30.36
CA GLN A 27 23.73 -9.66 -31.06
C GLN A 27 23.40 -10.19 -32.46
N ASP A 28 24.22 -9.83 -33.46
CA ASP A 28 24.09 -10.25 -34.86
C ASP A 28 24.17 -11.78 -35.06
N ALA A 29 24.83 -12.50 -34.15
CA ALA A 29 24.90 -13.96 -34.15
C ALA A 29 23.54 -14.59 -33.78
N ASP A 30 22.91 -14.06 -32.72
CA ASP A 30 21.60 -14.51 -32.23
C ASP A 30 20.50 -14.21 -33.24
N ARG A 31 20.53 -13.02 -33.87
CA ARG A 31 19.63 -12.66 -34.97
C ARG A 31 19.64 -13.68 -36.10
N LYS A 32 20.84 -14.12 -36.52
CA LYS A 32 20.99 -15.13 -37.59
C LYS A 32 20.48 -16.49 -37.16
N ASP A 33 20.72 -16.92 -35.93
CA ASP A 33 20.24 -18.21 -35.45
C ASP A 33 18.70 -18.18 -35.25
N PHE A 34 18.14 -17.10 -34.69
CA PHE A 34 16.70 -16.86 -34.60
C PHE A 34 16.02 -17.03 -35.97
N LEU A 35 16.50 -16.31 -36.99
CA LEU A 35 15.97 -16.40 -38.35
C LEU A 35 16.10 -17.81 -38.94
N ASN A 36 17.19 -18.53 -38.63
CA ASN A 36 17.36 -19.91 -39.08
C ASN A 36 16.36 -20.87 -38.40
N ILE A 37 16.06 -20.66 -37.12
CA ILE A 37 15.06 -21.44 -36.39
C ILE A 37 13.66 -21.17 -36.94
N ALA A 38 13.27 -19.90 -37.07
CA ALA A 38 11.96 -19.50 -37.61
C ALA A 38 11.75 -20.04 -39.04
N ARG A 39 12.76 -19.93 -39.91
CA ARG A 39 12.71 -20.51 -41.27
C ARG A 39 12.50 -22.02 -41.30
N LYS A 40 13.00 -22.77 -40.30
CA LYS A 40 12.77 -24.22 -40.19
C LYS A 40 11.34 -24.57 -39.79
N GLN A 41 10.59 -23.62 -39.21
CA GLN A 41 9.18 -23.82 -38.86
C GLN A 41 8.22 -23.39 -39.97
N LYS A 42 8.71 -22.62 -40.96
CA LYS A 42 7.90 -22.09 -42.07
C LYS A 42 7.00 -23.13 -42.73
N GLY A 43 5.70 -22.84 -42.75
CA GLY A 43 4.64 -23.63 -43.35
C GLY A 43 4.11 -24.81 -42.51
N LYS A 44 4.68 -25.08 -41.32
CA LYS A 44 4.26 -26.23 -40.48
C LYS A 44 2.92 -26.04 -39.78
N PHE A 45 2.47 -24.80 -39.60
CA PHE A 45 1.26 -24.49 -38.83
C PHE A 45 -0.01 -24.34 -39.69
N LYS A 46 0.08 -24.54 -41.01
CA LYS A 46 -1.09 -24.43 -41.93
C LYS A 46 -2.22 -25.40 -41.62
N ASP A 47 -1.90 -26.61 -41.19
CA ASP A 47 -2.91 -27.60 -40.82
C ASP A 47 -3.54 -27.29 -39.45
N LYS A 48 -2.77 -26.69 -38.52
CA LYS A 48 -3.29 -26.17 -37.24
C LYS A 48 -4.27 -25.02 -37.50
N ALA A 49 -3.92 -24.07 -38.37
CA ALA A 49 -4.80 -22.98 -38.79
C ALA A 49 -6.12 -23.50 -39.38
N LYS A 50 -6.09 -24.41 -40.37
CA LYS A 50 -7.32 -25.03 -40.92
C LYS A 50 -8.17 -25.73 -39.87
N ARG A 51 -7.55 -26.33 -38.86
CA ARG A 51 -8.28 -26.94 -37.74
C ARG A 51 -8.97 -25.87 -36.88
N VAL A 52 -8.31 -24.74 -36.59
CA VAL A 52 -8.96 -23.59 -35.92
C VAL A 52 -10.17 -23.11 -36.73
N GLU A 53 -10.03 -22.94 -38.05
CA GLU A 53 -11.14 -22.50 -38.91
C GLU A 53 -12.34 -23.45 -38.84
N ALA A 54 -12.10 -24.76 -38.86
CA ALA A 54 -13.16 -25.77 -38.74
C ALA A 54 -13.84 -25.78 -37.35
N LEU A 55 -13.11 -25.40 -36.30
CA LEU A 55 -13.61 -25.37 -34.93
C LEU A 55 -14.43 -24.12 -34.63
N PHE A 56 -13.94 -22.96 -35.05
CA PHE A 56 -14.50 -21.66 -34.68
C PHE A 56 -15.34 -21.01 -35.80
N GLY A 57 -15.20 -21.45 -37.06
CA GLY A 57 -16.06 -21.01 -38.17
C GLY A 57 -15.60 -19.75 -38.90
N TYR A 58 -14.36 -19.28 -38.67
CA TYR A 58 -13.77 -18.11 -39.35
C TYR A 58 -12.29 -18.36 -39.70
N PRO A 59 -11.77 -17.72 -40.77
CA PRO A 59 -10.38 -17.89 -41.21
C PRO A 59 -9.37 -17.31 -40.22
N VAL A 60 -8.22 -17.96 -40.04
CA VAL A 60 -7.12 -17.46 -39.18
C VAL A 60 -6.29 -16.40 -39.94
N PRO A 61 -5.98 -15.23 -39.34
CA PRO A 61 -5.14 -14.24 -40.01
C PRO A 61 -3.75 -14.79 -40.34
N ALA A 62 -3.19 -14.41 -41.49
CA ALA A 62 -1.93 -14.97 -41.98
C ALA A 62 -0.75 -14.65 -41.06
N GLU A 63 -0.79 -13.48 -40.40
CA GLU A 63 0.24 -13.02 -39.47
C GLU A 63 0.31 -13.87 -38.19
N VAL A 64 -0.80 -14.47 -37.73
CA VAL A 64 -0.79 -15.40 -36.58
C VAL A 64 -0.03 -16.68 -36.91
N ILE A 65 -0.14 -17.15 -38.16
CA ILE A 65 0.62 -18.31 -38.63
C ILE A 65 2.11 -17.97 -38.64
N GLU A 66 2.47 -16.75 -39.05
CA GLU A 66 3.85 -16.28 -39.04
C GLU A 66 4.41 -16.14 -37.62
N ALA A 67 3.61 -15.64 -36.67
CA ALA A 67 3.99 -15.54 -35.27
C ALA A 67 4.29 -16.92 -34.66
N GLU A 68 3.43 -17.91 -34.90
CA GLU A 68 3.66 -19.31 -34.48
C GLU A 68 4.93 -19.93 -35.09
N GLU A 69 5.28 -19.56 -36.32
CA GLU A 69 6.56 -19.95 -36.93
C GLU A 69 7.77 -19.32 -36.20
N CYS A 70 7.58 -18.16 -35.57
CA CYS A 70 8.60 -17.44 -34.80
C CYS A 70 8.69 -17.93 -33.34
N MET A 71 7.63 -18.46 -32.74
CA MET A 71 7.59 -18.80 -31.30
C MET A 71 8.67 -19.78 -30.84
N THR A 72 9.04 -20.77 -31.67
CA THR A 72 10.16 -21.67 -31.32
C THR A 72 11.49 -20.92 -31.22
N ALA A 73 11.71 -19.91 -32.07
CA ALA A 73 12.89 -19.07 -32.02
C ALA A 73 12.80 -18.14 -30.81
N TYR A 74 11.68 -17.44 -30.64
CA TYR A 74 11.44 -16.55 -29.51
C TYR A 74 11.61 -17.25 -28.15
N ASN A 75 11.00 -18.41 -27.91
CA ASN A 75 11.11 -19.12 -26.64
C ASN A 75 12.57 -19.49 -26.28
N ARG A 76 13.43 -19.69 -27.27
CA ARG A 76 14.86 -19.97 -27.04
C ARG A 76 15.64 -18.73 -26.58
N TYR A 77 15.20 -17.54 -26.98
CA TYR A 77 15.87 -16.28 -26.73
C TYR A 77 15.11 -15.36 -25.76
N SER A 78 13.97 -15.79 -25.23
CA SER A 78 13.14 -15.03 -24.28
C SER A 78 13.93 -14.56 -23.06
N GLY A 79 14.81 -15.40 -22.49
CA GLY A 79 15.68 -15.01 -21.36
C GLY A 79 16.86 -14.09 -21.73
N LEU A 80 17.04 -13.77 -23.02
CA LEU A 80 18.01 -12.79 -23.51
C LEU A 80 17.33 -11.51 -24.01
N ALA A 81 16.00 -11.48 -23.96
CA ALA A 81 15.18 -10.35 -24.35
C ALA A 81 14.73 -9.61 -23.08
N GLN A 82 14.81 -8.27 -23.09
CA GLN A 82 14.01 -7.45 -22.17
C GLN A 82 12.57 -7.48 -22.71
N ASP A 83 11.86 -8.58 -22.47
CA ASP A 83 10.46 -8.74 -22.87
C ASP A 83 9.53 -8.51 -21.68
N VAL A 84 9.12 -7.26 -21.52
CA VAL A 84 8.13 -6.84 -20.52
C VAL A 84 6.79 -7.57 -20.72
N TRP A 85 6.41 -7.89 -21.96
CA TRP A 85 5.11 -8.46 -22.31
C TRP A 85 5.07 -10.00 -22.33
N MET A 86 6.19 -10.67 -22.06
CA MET A 86 6.36 -12.14 -21.99
C MET A 86 5.43 -12.90 -22.96
N LEU A 87 5.71 -12.84 -24.26
CA LEU A 87 4.83 -13.45 -25.27
C LEU A 87 4.57 -14.94 -24.98
N ALA A 88 3.29 -15.34 -25.02
CA ALA A 88 2.83 -16.68 -24.72
C ALA A 88 3.38 -17.70 -25.72
N GLY A 89 4.02 -18.77 -25.21
CA GLY A 89 4.82 -19.70 -26.01
C GLY A 89 4.10 -20.54 -27.07
N GLU A 90 2.76 -20.64 -27.05
CA GLU A 90 1.94 -21.33 -28.06
C GLU A 90 0.67 -20.52 -28.36
N MET A 91 0.47 -20.12 -29.62
CA MET A 91 -0.78 -19.50 -30.08
C MET A 91 -1.70 -20.57 -30.68
N MET A 92 -2.92 -20.21 -31.10
CA MET A 92 -3.89 -21.16 -31.69
C MET A 92 -4.18 -22.38 -30.79
N SER A 93 -4.31 -22.18 -29.48
CA SER A 93 -4.62 -23.29 -28.55
C SER A 93 -5.94 -23.95 -28.94
N LEU A 94 -5.94 -25.29 -28.98
CA LEU A 94 -7.05 -26.08 -29.47
C LEU A 94 -7.66 -26.92 -28.34
N PRO A 95 -9.00 -26.98 -28.21
CA PRO A 95 -9.61 -27.94 -27.31
C PRO A 95 -9.30 -29.38 -27.74
N ASP A 96 -8.94 -30.22 -26.76
CA ASP A 96 -8.59 -31.64 -26.96
C ASP A 96 -9.74 -32.46 -27.55
N LYS A 97 -10.98 -32.10 -27.23
CA LYS A 97 -12.21 -32.77 -27.66
C LYS A 97 -13.31 -31.75 -27.95
N VAL A 98 -14.10 -32.05 -28.97
CA VAL A 98 -15.30 -31.28 -29.33
C VAL A 98 -16.50 -32.19 -29.15
N SER A 99 -17.07 -32.18 -27.95
CA SER A 99 -18.37 -32.78 -27.64
C SER A 99 -19.18 -31.78 -26.83
N ALA A 100 -20.51 -31.84 -26.89
CA ALA A 100 -21.39 -30.95 -26.13
C ALA A 100 -21.01 -30.90 -24.63
N LYS A 101 -20.76 -32.07 -24.04
CA LYS A 101 -20.34 -32.19 -22.64
C LYS A 101 -18.97 -31.55 -22.36
N ASP A 102 -17.97 -31.82 -23.20
CA ASP A 102 -16.61 -31.31 -22.98
C ASP A 102 -16.57 -29.79 -23.16
N ILE A 103 -17.24 -29.25 -24.19
CA ILE A 103 -17.32 -27.81 -24.44
C ILE A 103 -18.06 -27.10 -23.30
N ALA A 104 -19.19 -27.63 -22.83
CA ALA A 104 -19.90 -27.04 -21.70
C ALA A 104 -19.02 -26.96 -20.43
N VAL A 105 -18.16 -27.96 -20.19
CA VAL A 105 -17.19 -27.93 -19.09
C VAL A 105 -16.08 -26.90 -19.34
N SER A 106 -15.59 -26.77 -20.57
CA SER A 106 -14.52 -25.85 -20.92
C SER A 106 -14.96 -24.38 -20.97
N LEU A 107 -16.27 -24.08 -21.14
CA LEU A 107 -16.77 -22.70 -21.15
C LEU A 107 -16.53 -21.92 -19.84
N ARG A 108 -16.16 -22.61 -18.75
CA ARG A 108 -15.70 -21.96 -17.51
C ARG A 108 -14.35 -21.25 -17.65
N ASP A 109 -13.59 -21.58 -18.70
CA ASP A 109 -12.29 -21.01 -19.00
C ASP A 109 -12.49 -19.63 -19.66
N PHE A 110 -11.93 -18.59 -19.02
CA PHE A 110 -12.04 -17.22 -19.47
C PHE A 110 -11.44 -17.04 -20.88
N GLU A 111 -10.34 -17.73 -21.20
CA GLU A 111 -9.69 -17.60 -22.51
C GLU A 111 -10.58 -18.14 -23.63
N LEU A 112 -11.26 -19.26 -23.38
CA LEU A 112 -12.17 -19.85 -24.36
C LEU A 112 -13.42 -18.98 -24.55
N ILE A 113 -14.04 -18.49 -23.47
CA ILE A 113 -15.24 -17.67 -23.61
C ILE A 113 -14.94 -16.32 -24.28
N MET A 114 -13.79 -15.71 -23.94
CA MET A 114 -13.28 -14.51 -24.59
C MET A 114 -13.13 -14.73 -26.09
N ARG A 115 -12.44 -15.80 -26.49
CA ARG A 115 -12.26 -16.15 -27.90
C ARG A 115 -13.60 -16.39 -28.61
N LEU A 116 -14.55 -17.08 -27.96
CA LEU A 116 -15.83 -17.42 -28.57
C LEU A 116 -16.76 -16.21 -28.78
N LEU A 117 -16.70 -15.23 -27.89
CA LEU A 117 -17.58 -14.07 -27.89
C LEU A 117 -16.98 -12.85 -28.58
N THR A 118 -15.65 -12.72 -28.57
CA THR A 118 -14.94 -11.53 -29.06
C THR A 118 -13.90 -11.84 -30.13
N GLY A 119 -13.49 -13.11 -30.28
CA GLY A 119 -12.39 -13.51 -31.15
C GLY A 119 -11.01 -13.13 -30.63
N LEU A 120 -10.88 -12.73 -29.37
CA LEU A 120 -9.61 -12.43 -28.73
C LEU A 120 -8.89 -13.70 -28.26
N GLU A 121 -7.60 -13.81 -28.60
CA GLU A 121 -6.72 -14.90 -28.17
C GLU A 121 -5.49 -14.31 -27.47
N ILE A 122 -5.14 -14.80 -26.27
CA ILE A 122 -4.01 -14.26 -25.49
C ILE A 122 -2.69 -14.52 -26.22
N ILE A 123 -1.82 -13.52 -26.22
CA ILE A 123 -0.46 -13.63 -26.76
C ILE A 123 0.67 -13.14 -25.88
N GLY A 124 0.39 -12.52 -24.73
CA GLY A 124 1.42 -12.09 -23.80
C GLY A 124 0.81 -11.50 -22.54
N ARG A 125 1.61 -11.41 -21.48
CA ARG A 125 1.24 -10.83 -20.19
C ARG A 125 2.43 -10.07 -19.62
N ASP A 126 2.16 -8.88 -19.10
CA ASP A 126 3.12 -8.06 -18.37
C ASP A 126 3.16 -8.49 -16.88
N PRO A 127 4.32 -8.47 -16.19
CA PRO A 127 4.40 -8.61 -14.74
C PRO A 127 3.42 -7.77 -13.92
N SER A 128 3.00 -6.61 -14.42
CA SER A 128 1.97 -5.77 -13.79
C SER A 128 0.61 -6.48 -13.65
N GLY A 129 0.30 -7.41 -14.55
CA GLY A 129 -1.00 -8.07 -14.67
C GLY A 129 -1.72 -7.80 -15.99
N ASP A 130 -1.27 -6.81 -16.77
CA ASP A 130 -1.83 -6.49 -18.09
C ASP A 130 -1.66 -7.64 -19.08
N THR A 131 -2.62 -7.79 -19.99
CA THR A 131 -2.63 -8.89 -20.97
C THR A 131 -2.79 -8.36 -22.37
N CYS A 132 -2.01 -8.85 -23.34
CA CYS A 132 -2.20 -8.51 -24.74
C CYS A 132 -2.88 -9.66 -25.51
N PHE A 133 -3.85 -9.29 -26.35
CA PHE A 133 -4.71 -10.20 -27.10
C PHE A 133 -4.59 -9.96 -28.60
N LEU A 134 -4.62 -11.05 -29.38
CA LEU A 134 -4.78 -11.02 -30.83
C LEU A 134 -6.23 -11.06 -31.25
N ASN A 135 -6.57 -10.23 -32.23
CA ASN A 135 -7.80 -10.36 -32.99
C ASN A 135 -7.73 -11.51 -33.99
N MET A 136 -8.49 -12.57 -33.74
CA MET A 136 -8.62 -13.72 -34.64
C MET A 136 -9.77 -13.59 -35.65
N LEU A 137 -10.61 -12.55 -35.54
CA LEU A 137 -11.72 -12.32 -36.47
C LEU A 137 -11.22 -11.79 -37.82
N PRO A 138 -12.01 -11.96 -38.91
CA PRO A 138 -11.64 -11.44 -40.23
C PRO A 138 -11.31 -9.94 -40.21
N SER A 139 -10.13 -9.60 -40.74
CA SER A 139 -9.65 -8.22 -40.87
C SER A 139 -9.57 -7.82 -42.36
N PRO A 140 -9.97 -6.60 -42.74
CA PRO A 140 -9.81 -6.11 -44.11
C PRO A 140 -8.33 -5.98 -44.54
N LEU A 141 -7.42 -5.81 -43.57
CA LEU A 141 -5.98 -5.75 -43.81
C LEU A 141 -5.32 -7.13 -43.86
N GLY A 142 -6.02 -8.18 -43.41
CA GLY A 142 -5.45 -9.53 -43.28
C GLY A 142 -4.42 -9.71 -42.16
N THR A 143 -4.15 -8.66 -41.37
CA THR A 143 -3.27 -8.64 -40.20
C THR A 143 -4.00 -9.05 -38.92
N ALA A 144 -3.24 -9.45 -37.90
CA ALA A 144 -3.74 -9.74 -36.57
C ALA A 144 -3.47 -8.55 -35.64
N ARG A 145 -4.52 -7.80 -35.32
CA ARG A 145 -4.44 -6.64 -34.42
C ARG A 145 -4.09 -7.09 -33.01
N VAL A 146 -3.22 -6.35 -32.32
CA VAL A 146 -2.93 -6.55 -30.89
C VAL A 146 -3.72 -5.53 -30.07
N ILE A 147 -4.44 -6.01 -29.08
CA ILE A 147 -5.26 -5.22 -28.16
C ILE A 147 -4.71 -5.45 -26.75
N ILE A 148 -4.34 -4.39 -26.06
CA ILE A 148 -3.93 -4.44 -24.66
C ILE A 148 -5.18 -4.42 -23.78
N TYR A 149 -5.18 -5.24 -22.75
CA TYR A 149 -6.20 -5.32 -21.71
C TYR A 149 -5.55 -4.89 -20.40
N ASP A 150 -6.13 -3.84 -19.83
CA ASP A 150 -5.68 -3.23 -18.59
C ASP A 150 -6.33 -3.99 -17.41
N HIS A 151 -5.50 -4.56 -16.55
CA HIS A 151 -5.97 -5.39 -15.44
C HIS A 151 -6.59 -4.57 -14.29
N GLU A 152 -6.25 -3.29 -14.16
CA GLU A 152 -6.80 -2.40 -13.13
C GLU A 152 -8.23 -1.98 -13.50
N THR A 153 -8.44 -1.62 -14.76
CA THR A 153 -9.76 -1.21 -15.27
C THR A 153 -10.63 -2.40 -15.66
N GLY A 154 -10.01 -3.52 -16.00
CA GLY A 154 -10.71 -4.69 -16.52
C GLY A 154 -11.30 -4.47 -17.92
N GLU A 155 -10.76 -3.53 -18.69
CA GLU A 155 -11.23 -3.17 -20.04
C GLU A 155 -10.08 -3.15 -21.07
N PRO A 156 -10.38 -3.29 -22.38
CA PRO A 156 -9.40 -3.06 -23.43
C PRO A 156 -8.90 -1.60 -23.41
N SER A 157 -7.58 -1.43 -23.36
CA SER A 157 -6.93 -0.12 -23.40
C SER A 157 -7.32 0.67 -24.66
N SER A 158 -7.24 2.00 -24.55
CA SER A 158 -7.34 2.90 -25.71
C SER A 158 -6.21 2.67 -26.71
N GLU A 159 -5.07 2.16 -26.25
CA GLU A 159 -3.93 1.80 -27.10
C GLU A 159 -4.26 0.55 -27.92
N GLU A 160 -3.94 0.59 -29.21
CA GLU A 160 -4.14 -0.53 -30.10
C GLU A 160 -3.09 -0.55 -31.22
N TYR A 161 -2.73 -1.77 -31.59
CA TYR A 161 -1.78 -2.02 -32.66
C TYR A 161 -2.47 -2.74 -33.79
N PHE A 162 -2.19 -2.30 -35.01
CA PHE A 162 -2.93 -2.76 -36.18
C PHE A 162 -2.37 -4.06 -36.78
N SER A 163 -1.24 -4.55 -36.25
CA SER A 163 -0.61 -5.84 -36.55
C SER A 163 0.32 -6.28 -35.41
N ILE A 164 0.83 -7.51 -35.46
CA ILE A 164 1.83 -8.02 -34.50
C ILE A 164 3.18 -7.32 -34.75
N ALA A 165 3.50 -7.12 -36.02
CA ALA A 165 4.71 -6.42 -36.44
C ALA A 165 4.75 -4.97 -35.91
N ASP A 166 3.60 -4.28 -35.94
CA ASP A 166 3.41 -2.93 -35.39
C ASP A 166 3.64 -2.91 -33.87
N PHE A 167 3.00 -3.84 -33.14
CA PHE A 167 3.19 -3.99 -31.69
C PHE A 167 4.66 -4.21 -31.29
N VAL A 168 5.36 -5.14 -31.96
CA VAL A 168 6.77 -5.45 -31.65
C VAL A 168 7.69 -4.27 -31.98
N ALA A 169 7.44 -3.58 -33.10
CA ALA A 169 8.27 -2.45 -33.51
C ALA A 169 8.14 -1.24 -32.57
N ASP A 170 6.94 -1.00 -32.03
CA ASP A 170 6.66 0.11 -31.11
C ASP A 170 7.17 -0.15 -29.69
N ARG A 171 6.82 -1.30 -29.08
CA ARG A 171 7.11 -1.56 -27.65
C ARG A 171 8.59 -1.76 -27.33
N TRP A 172 9.34 -2.40 -28.23
CA TRP A 172 10.79 -2.57 -28.04
C TRP A 172 11.61 -1.35 -28.44
N GLU A 173 10.97 -0.26 -28.86
CA GLU A 173 11.61 1.04 -29.10
C GLU A 173 11.52 1.97 -27.86
N GLU A 174 10.46 1.86 -27.04
CA GLU A 174 10.23 2.72 -25.85
C GLU A 174 10.96 2.23 -24.58
N ASP A 175 11.03 0.92 -24.33
CA ASP A 175 11.53 0.35 -23.07
C ASP A 175 13.03 0.02 -23.05
N CYS A 176 13.84 0.68 -23.88
CA CYS A 176 15.30 0.50 -23.86
C CYS A 176 16.06 1.71 -23.29
N PRO A 177 15.83 2.16 -22.04
CA PRO A 177 16.91 2.72 -21.26
C PRO A 177 17.77 1.56 -20.75
N ARG A 178 18.98 1.41 -21.31
CA ARG A 178 20.04 0.61 -20.69
C ARG A 178 20.44 1.29 -19.37
N GLU A 179 19.68 1.06 -18.31
CA GLU A 179 20.24 1.12 -16.96
C GLU A 179 21.02 -0.20 -16.75
N PRO A 180 22.26 -0.16 -16.25
CA PRO A 180 22.97 -1.38 -15.89
C PRO A 180 22.19 -2.05 -14.75
N ASP A 181 21.68 -3.26 -14.99
CA ASP A 181 21.04 -4.09 -13.97
C ASP A 181 22.01 -4.28 -12.78
N ASP A 182 21.67 -3.68 -11.64
CA ASP A 182 22.39 -3.83 -10.36
C ASP A 182 21.77 -4.92 -9.44
N ASP A 183 20.75 -5.66 -9.89
CA ASP A 183 19.94 -6.52 -9.01
C ASP A 183 19.88 -8.00 -9.42
N ASP A 184 21.03 -8.67 -9.58
CA ASP A 184 21.11 -10.14 -9.54
C ASP A 184 22.49 -10.60 -9.02
N MET A 185 22.69 -10.52 -7.71
CA MET A 185 23.82 -11.16 -7.02
C MET A 185 23.32 -11.90 -5.78
N ASP A 186 22.75 -13.09 -5.98
CA ASP A 186 22.76 -14.16 -4.98
C ASP A 186 23.53 -15.38 -5.52
N GLU A 187 24.74 -15.50 -4.95
CA GLU A 187 25.46 -16.71 -4.53
C GLU A 187 25.48 -17.95 -5.45
N ASP A 188 26.66 -18.28 -6.00
CA ASP A 188 27.42 -19.42 -5.49
C ASP A 188 28.85 -19.49 -6.06
N GLU A 189 29.74 -19.98 -5.20
CA GLU A 189 31.19 -20.10 -5.24
C GLU A 189 31.76 -20.80 -6.49
N ASP A 190 32.85 -20.27 -7.07
CA ASP A 190 34.16 -20.96 -7.06
C ASP A 190 35.25 -20.15 -7.79
N GLU A 191 36.43 -20.14 -7.17
CA GLU A 191 37.69 -19.56 -7.63
C GLU A 191 38.13 -20.13 -9.00
N ASP A 192 38.70 -19.29 -9.88
CA ASP A 192 40.07 -19.49 -10.40
C ASP A 192 40.50 -18.40 -11.42
N GLU A 193 41.57 -17.70 -11.01
CA GLU A 193 42.77 -17.26 -11.75
C GLU A 193 42.68 -16.63 -13.16
N ASP A 194 43.18 -15.38 -13.21
CA ASP A 194 44.04 -14.78 -14.23
C ASP A 194 43.80 -15.11 -15.72
N GLU A 195 43.44 -14.09 -16.53
CA GLU A 195 44.19 -13.79 -17.76
C GLU A 195 43.85 -12.41 -18.34
N GLU A 196 44.91 -11.66 -18.62
CA GLU A 196 44.93 -10.41 -19.40
C GLU A 196 44.22 -10.60 -20.74
N ASN A 197 43.32 -9.68 -21.13
CA ASN A 197 43.18 -9.34 -22.55
C ASN A 197 42.72 -7.90 -22.76
N GLU A 198 43.60 -7.19 -23.46
CA GLU A 198 43.38 -5.97 -24.20
C GLU A 198 42.21 -6.13 -25.18
N ASN A 199 41.25 -5.20 -25.18
CA ASN A 199 40.58 -4.64 -26.37
C ASN A 199 39.49 -3.65 -25.90
N GLU A 200 39.89 -2.40 -25.64
CA GLU A 200 38.98 -1.26 -25.76
C GLU A 200 38.67 -1.06 -27.25
N GLU A 201 37.68 -1.78 -27.78
CA GLU A 201 36.99 -1.38 -29.01
C GLU A 201 35.91 -0.37 -28.61
N ASP A 202 36.18 0.92 -28.89
CA ASP A 202 35.19 2.00 -28.96
C ASP A 202 34.00 1.53 -29.81
N PHE A 203 32.92 1.16 -29.15
CA PHE A 203 31.69 0.68 -29.77
C PHE A 203 31.06 1.81 -30.61
N GLN A 204 31.01 1.63 -31.93
CA GLN A 204 30.27 2.46 -32.90
C GLN A 204 28.73 2.30 -32.77
N GLU A 205 28.20 2.01 -31.59
CA GLU A 205 26.77 1.74 -31.39
C GLU A 205 25.91 3.02 -31.36
N GLU A 206 26.38 4.11 -30.75
CA GLU A 206 25.57 5.34 -30.56
C GLU A 206 25.10 6.00 -31.87
N GLU A 207 25.89 5.97 -32.94
CA GLU A 207 25.51 6.58 -34.24
C GLU A 207 24.60 5.66 -35.08
N TRP A 208 24.55 4.37 -34.74
CA TRP A 208 23.73 3.38 -35.44
C TRP A 208 22.27 3.39 -34.95
N PHE A 209 22.05 3.47 -33.62
CA PHE A 209 20.72 3.53 -33.02
C PHE A 209 19.96 4.81 -33.42
N SER A 210 20.63 5.97 -33.45
CA SER A 210 19.98 7.26 -33.71
C SER A 210 19.41 7.41 -35.13
N LYS A 211 19.97 6.74 -36.15
CA LYS A 211 19.52 6.87 -37.55
C LYS A 211 18.45 5.85 -37.95
N HIS A 212 18.33 4.75 -37.20
CA HIS A 212 17.40 3.67 -37.51
C HIS A 212 16.11 3.76 -36.69
N SER A 213 16.12 4.38 -35.50
CA SER A 213 14.91 4.73 -34.75
C SER A 213 14.01 5.69 -35.56
N ASP A 214 14.59 6.71 -36.22
CA ASP A 214 13.81 7.70 -36.96
C ASP A 214 13.02 7.11 -38.15
N ALA A 215 13.59 6.10 -38.82
CA ALA A 215 12.92 5.45 -39.96
C ALA A 215 11.85 4.44 -39.51
N ALA A 216 12.05 3.78 -38.36
CA ALA A 216 11.07 2.91 -37.74
C ALA A 216 9.86 3.72 -37.25
N LYS A 217 10.09 4.79 -36.50
CA LYS A 217 9.07 5.76 -36.08
C LYS A 217 8.28 6.30 -37.25
N GLN A 218 8.95 6.72 -38.32
CA GLN A 218 8.26 7.19 -39.52
C GLN A 218 7.39 6.11 -40.17
N ALA A 219 7.83 4.84 -40.18
CA ALA A 219 7.04 3.74 -40.72
C ALA A 219 5.77 3.47 -39.89
N ILE A 220 5.86 3.56 -38.55
CA ILE A 220 4.72 3.45 -37.62
C ILE A 220 3.77 4.65 -37.78
N GLU A 221 4.31 5.88 -37.81
CA GLU A 221 3.54 7.12 -38.02
C GLU A 221 2.79 7.13 -39.37
N ASP A 222 3.37 6.55 -40.42
CA ASP A 222 2.72 6.40 -41.73
C ASP A 222 1.69 5.26 -41.76
N PHE A 223 1.87 4.21 -40.96
CA PHE A 223 1.02 3.02 -40.93
C PHE A 223 -0.28 3.23 -40.14
N ASN A 224 -0.19 3.79 -38.92
CA ASN A 224 -1.31 3.88 -38.00
C ASN A 224 -2.52 4.65 -38.56
N PRO A 225 -2.37 5.82 -39.21
CA PRO A 225 -3.50 6.53 -39.82
C PRO A 225 -4.15 5.77 -40.98
N PHE A 226 -3.33 5.07 -41.79
CA PHE A 226 -3.82 4.26 -42.90
C PHE A 226 -4.60 3.05 -42.40
N ALA A 227 -4.03 2.29 -41.45
CA ALA A 227 -4.64 1.10 -40.90
C ALA A 227 -5.95 1.42 -40.16
N LYS A 228 -5.98 2.50 -39.38
CA LYS A 228 -7.18 2.99 -38.69
C LYS A 228 -8.33 3.28 -39.64
N ALA A 229 -8.08 3.95 -40.76
CA ALA A 229 -9.11 4.31 -41.74
C ALA A 229 -9.74 3.09 -42.44
N GLU A 230 -8.98 2.02 -42.65
CA GLU A 230 -9.48 0.76 -43.20
C GLU A 230 -10.29 -0.04 -42.17
N ILE A 231 -9.90 0.03 -40.90
CA ILE A 231 -10.52 -0.72 -39.79
C ILE A 231 -11.84 -0.08 -39.33
N GLU A 232 -12.00 1.24 -39.39
CA GLU A 232 -13.25 1.93 -39.03
C GLU A 232 -14.44 1.59 -39.96
N GLN A 233 -14.20 0.98 -41.14
CA GLN A 233 -15.25 0.63 -42.11
C GLN A 233 -15.88 -0.75 -41.88
N ARG A 234 -15.43 -1.51 -40.88
CA ARG A 234 -15.92 -2.88 -40.64
C ARG A 234 -17.25 -2.93 -39.89
N PRO A 235 -18.04 -4.02 -40.05
CA PRO A 235 -19.17 -4.27 -39.18
C PRO A 235 -18.74 -4.45 -37.72
N TYR A 236 -19.54 -3.98 -36.76
CA TYR A 236 -19.23 -4.09 -35.33
C TYR A 236 -18.97 -5.53 -34.85
N TYR A 237 -19.58 -6.53 -35.50
CA TYR A 237 -19.40 -7.95 -35.17
C TYR A 237 -18.11 -8.57 -35.71
N HIS A 238 -17.26 -7.79 -36.41
CA HIS A 238 -15.86 -8.11 -36.71
C HIS A 238 -14.88 -7.20 -35.93
N ASP A 239 -15.40 -6.48 -34.93
CA ASP A 239 -14.60 -5.64 -34.04
C ASP A 239 -14.59 -6.21 -32.61
N PRO A 240 -13.47 -6.81 -32.17
CA PRO A 240 -13.37 -7.39 -30.84
C PRO A 240 -13.63 -6.41 -29.70
N LYS A 241 -13.28 -5.12 -29.84
CA LYS A 241 -13.53 -4.13 -28.78
C LYS A 241 -15.03 -3.89 -28.60
N GLN A 242 -15.77 -3.77 -29.71
CA GLN A 242 -17.22 -3.62 -29.67
C GLN A 242 -17.93 -4.89 -29.18
N LEU A 243 -17.43 -6.07 -29.57
CA LEU A 243 -17.92 -7.34 -29.04
C LEU A 243 -17.58 -7.54 -27.56
N PHE A 244 -16.42 -7.08 -27.10
CA PHE A 244 -16.02 -7.13 -25.70
C PHE A 244 -17.04 -6.37 -24.84
N SER A 245 -17.19 -5.06 -25.05
CA SER A 245 -18.14 -4.24 -24.26
C SER A 245 -19.57 -4.79 -24.29
N ARG A 246 -19.96 -5.40 -25.42
CA ARG A 246 -21.28 -6.03 -25.58
C ARG A 246 -21.46 -7.31 -24.77
N THR A 247 -20.41 -8.11 -24.64
CA THR A 247 -20.47 -9.47 -24.09
C THR A 247 -19.89 -9.59 -22.69
N ASP A 248 -19.23 -8.54 -22.19
CA ASP A 248 -18.53 -8.50 -20.91
C ASP A 248 -19.41 -8.91 -19.71
N TRP A 249 -20.69 -8.53 -19.70
CA TRP A 249 -21.62 -8.96 -18.65
C TRP A 249 -21.74 -10.49 -18.51
N LEU A 250 -21.42 -11.24 -19.57
CA LEU A 250 -21.65 -12.67 -19.72
C LEU A 250 -20.37 -13.52 -19.51
N HIS A 251 -19.17 -12.92 -19.54
CA HIS A 251 -17.90 -13.68 -19.55
C HIS A 251 -17.73 -14.57 -18.31
N GLY A 252 -18.30 -14.17 -17.18
CA GLY A 252 -18.22 -14.91 -15.93
C GLY A 252 -19.29 -16.01 -15.78
N HIS A 253 -20.47 -15.88 -16.39
CA HIS A 253 -21.63 -16.74 -16.07
C HIS A 253 -21.36 -18.23 -16.23
N PRO A 254 -20.72 -18.72 -17.32
CA PRO A 254 -20.45 -20.15 -17.46
C PRO A 254 -19.47 -20.71 -16.41
N SER A 255 -18.68 -19.85 -15.75
CA SER A 255 -17.81 -20.23 -14.63
C SER A 255 -18.56 -20.30 -13.28
N GLY A 256 -19.79 -19.81 -13.22
CA GLY A 256 -20.58 -19.74 -11.99
C GLY A 256 -20.50 -18.40 -11.26
N ARG A 257 -19.86 -17.37 -11.82
CA ARG A 257 -19.67 -16.08 -11.17
C ARG A 257 -19.94 -14.93 -12.15
N PRO A 258 -20.80 -13.95 -11.84
CA PRO A 258 -20.94 -12.76 -12.68
C PRO A 258 -19.62 -11.99 -12.82
N THR A 259 -19.51 -11.15 -13.85
CA THR A 259 -18.35 -10.27 -14.04
C THR A 259 -18.38 -9.07 -13.10
N TYR A 260 -17.22 -8.42 -12.92
CA TYR A 260 -17.11 -7.16 -12.21
C TYR A 260 -18.00 -6.07 -12.85
N ALA A 261 -18.60 -5.19 -12.04
CA ALA A 261 -19.56 -4.17 -12.47
C ALA A 261 -20.72 -4.75 -13.31
N PHE A 262 -21.24 -5.91 -12.89
CA PHE A 262 -22.22 -6.69 -13.64
C PHE A 262 -23.45 -5.88 -14.04
N ALA A 263 -24.03 -5.10 -13.13
CA ALA A 263 -25.27 -4.40 -13.43
C ALA A 263 -25.06 -3.23 -14.40
N SER A 264 -23.95 -2.51 -14.28
CA SER A 264 -23.55 -1.49 -15.27
C SER A 264 -23.37 -2.11 -16.66
N LYS A 265 -22.69 -3.25 -16.76
CA LYS A 265 -22.48 -3.99 -18.02
C LYS A 265 -23.79 -4.55 -18.58
N MET A 266 -24.70 -5.03 -17.72
CA MET A 266 -26.05 -5.47 -18.12
C MET A 266 -26.90 -4.34 -18.70
N ASP A 267 -26.71 -3.11 -18.25
CA ASP A 267 -27.41 -1.93 -18.77
C ASP A 267 -26.96 -1.56 -20.19
N GLN A 268 -25.75 -1.96 -20.58
CA GLN A 268 -25.21 -1.82 -21.93
C GLN A 268 -25.52 -3.03 -22.82
N ALA A 269 -26.13 -4.08 -22.25
CA ALA A 269 -26.42 -5.30 -22.97
C ALA A 269 -27.46 -5.06 -24.10
N PRO A 270 -27.30 -5.72 -25.25
CA PRO A 270 -28.28 -5.75 -26.32
C PRO A 270 -29.70 -6.13 -25.86
N THR A 271 -30.70 -5.35 -26.28
CA THR A 271 -32.12 -5.61 -25.99
C THR A 271 -32.71 -6.72 -26.87
N PHE A 272 -33.90 -7.18 -26.50
CA PHE A 272 -34.65 -8.15 -27.31
C PHE A 272 -34.96 -7.62 -28.72
N GLU A 273 -35.09 -6.31 -28.90
CA GLU A 273 -35.26 -5.70 -30.23
C GLU A 273 -33.99 -5.83 -31.09
N VAL A 274 -32.81 -5.75 -30.47
CA VAL A 274 -31.53 -5.96 -31.17
C VAL A 274 -31.40 -7.41 -31.63
N TYR A 275 -31.82 -8.38 -30.80
CA TYR A 275 -31.87 -9.80 -31.18
C TYR A 275 -32.68 -10.01 -32.48
N GLU A 276 -33.89 -9.47 -32.55
CA GLU A 276 -34.76 -9.62 -33.74
C GLU A 276 -34.12 -9.04 -35.00
N ARG A 277 -33.37 -7.93 -34.88
CA ARG A 277 -32.64 -7.33 -36.00
C ARG A 277 -31.44 -8.17 -36.45
N GLU A 278 -30.75 -8.81 -35.53
CA GLU A 278 -29.53 -9.57 -35.79
C GLU A 278 -29.78 -11.03 -36.16
N LYS A 279 -30.98 -11.54 -35.88
CA LYS A 279 -31.41 -12.91 -36.21
C LYS A 279 -31.00 -13.39 -37.63
N PRO A 280 -31.08 -12.57 -38.71
CA PRO A 280 -30.64 -12.98 -40.05
C PRO A 280 -29.13 -13.18 -40.25
N LEU A 281 -28.31 -12.85 -39.25
CA LEU A 281 -26.84 -12.97 -39.28
C LEU A 281 -26.34 -14.20 -38.50
N LEU A 282 -27.17 -14.80 -37.64
CA LEU A 282 -26.76 -15.84 -36.70
C LEU A 282 -26.37 -17.17 -37.37
N ASP A 283 -26.77 -17.38 -38.63
CA ASP A 283 -26.37 -18.54 -39.43
C ASP A 283 -24.98 -18.38 -40.09
N LYS A 284 -24.38 -17.19 -39.99
CA LYS A 284 -23.10 -16.84 -40.65
C LYS A 284 -22.03 -16.37 -39.69
N GLU A 285 -22.41 -15.73 -38.58
CA GLU A 285 -21.47 -15.07 -37.66
C GLU A 285 -21.40 -15.83 -36.32
N PRO A 286 -20.38 -16.68 -36.08
CA PRO A 286 -20.30 -17.54 -34.90
C PRO A 286 -20.32 -16.79 -33.57
N ALA A 287 -19.63 -15.63 -33.48
CA ALA A 287 -19.56 -14.84 -32.25
C ALA A 287 -20.95 -14.32 -31.81
N LEU A 288 -21.76 -13.82 -32.77
CA LEU A 288 -23.12 -13.37 -32.49
C LEU A 288 -24.03 -14.53 -32.11
N ALA A 289 -23.90 -15.68 -32.78
CA ALA A 289 -24.66 -16.88 -32.46
C ALA A 289 -24.36 -17.39 -31.04
N ASN A 290 -23.07 -17.51 -30.69
CA ASN A 290 -22.62 -17.90 -29.35
C ASN A 290 -23.15 -16.95 -28.29
N TYR A 291 -23.06 -15.64 -28.53
CA TYR A 291 -23.59 -14.61 -27.63
C TYR A 291 -25.08 -14.79 -27.39
N TRP A 292 -25.91 -14.83 -28.43
CA TRP A 292 -27.37 -14.88 -28.25
C TRP A 292 -27.86 -16.18 -27.63
N MET A 293 -27.23 -17.32 -27.93
CA MET A 293 -27.56 -18.59 -27.27
C MET A 293 -27.33 -18.49 -25.76
N LEU A 294 -26.14 -18.06 -25.34
CA LEU A 294 -25.78 -17.95 -23.92
C LEU A 294 -26.54 -16.82 -23.21
N ALA A 295 -26.66 -15.65 -23.85
CA ALA A 295 -27.40 -14.51 -23.31
C ALA A 295 -28.86 -14.86 -23.04
N HIS A 296 -29.55 -15.48 -24.00
CA HIS A 296 -30.93 -15.89 -23.80
C HIS A 296 -31.08 -16.99 -22.76
N PHE A 297 -30.11 -17.91 -22.65
CA PHE A 297 -30.10 -18.91 -21.60
C PHE A 297 -30.05 -18.26 -20.20
N PHE A 298 -29.10 -17.36 -19.95
CA PHE A 298 -28.95 -16.71 -18.63
C PHE A 298 -29.98 -15.60 -18.35
N LEU A 299 -30.56 -14.96 -19.37
CA LEU A 299 -31.76 -14.11 -19.21
C LEU A 299 -33.02 -14.95 -18.93
N GLY A 300 -32.96 -16.26 -19.21
CA GLY A 300 -34.08 -17.20 -19.18
C GLY A 300 -35.10 -17.00 -20.32
N ASN A 301 -34.73 -16.33 -21.41
CA ASN A 301 -35.60 -16.22 -22.60
C ASN A 301 -35.65 -17.58 -23.33
N HIS A 302 -36.31 -18.58 -22.73
CA HIS A 302 -36.24 -19.96 -23.18
C HIS A 302 -36.72 -20.14 -24.64
N ALA A 303 -37.75 -19.40 -25.05
CA ALA A 303 -38.26 -19.50 -26.42
C ALA A 303 -37.26 -18.93 -27.43
N ALA A 304 -36.70 -17.74 -27.19
CA ALA A 304 -35.68 -17.14 -28.04
C ALA A 304 -34.35 -17.94 -28.04
N CYS A 305 -33.99 -18.56 -26.91
CA CYS A 305 -32.84 -19.44 -26.83
C CYS A 305 -33.00 -20.66 -27.75
N ARG A 306 -34.16 -21.35 -27.69
CA ARG A 306 -34.45 -22.51 -28.56
C ARG A 306 -34.48 -22.14 -30.04
N ASP A 307 -35.10 -21.02 -30.39
CA ASP A 307 -35.13 -20.50 -31.76
C ASP A 307 -33.71 -20.20 -32.29
N THR A 308 -32.83 -19.67 -31.45
CA THR A 308 -31.42 -19.44 -31.79
C THR A 308 -30.64 -20.74 -31.97
N ILE A 309 -30.84 -21.72 -31.08
CA ILE A 309 -30.25 -23.07 -31.17
C ILE A 309 -30.67 -23.75 -32.48
N ASP A 310 -31.94 -23.65 -32.87
CA ASP A 310 -32.46 -24.26 -34.10
C ASP A 310 -31.84 -23.64 -35.36
N LEU A 311 -31.62 -22.32 -35.37
CA LEU A 311 -30.89 -21.64 -36.45
C LEU A 311 -29.45 -22.13 -36.54
N VAL A 312 -28.76 -22.23 -35.41
CA VAL A 312 -27.35 -22.70 -35.34
C VAL A 312 -27.24 -24.13 -35.86
N LYS A 313 -28.11 -25.04 -35.42
CA LYS A 313 -28.11 -26.45 -35.86
C LYS A 313 -28.33 -26.61 -37.37
N GLN A 314 -29.01 -25.66 -38.02
CA GLN A 314 -29.24 -25.67 -39.46
C GLN A 314 -28.08 -25.07 -40.27
N ALA A 315 -27.21 -24.29 -39.63
CA ALA A 315 -26.16 -23.54 -40.29
C ALA A 315 -24.85 -24.35 -40.42
N SER A 316 -24.61 -24.90 -41.61
CA SER A 316 -23.39 -25.69 -41.88
C SER A 316 -22.10 -24.87 -41.97
N ALA A 317 -22.20 -23.54 -42.00
CA ALA A 317 -21.04 -22.62 -42.06
C ALA A 317 -20.43 -22.32 -40.68
N LEU A 318 -21.14 -22.66 -39.59
CA LEU A 318 -20.67 -22.42 -38.23
C LEU A 318 -19.68 -23.51 -37.78
N GLY A 319 -18.69 -23.11 -36.99
CA GLY A 319 -17.68 -24.02 -36.45
C GLY A 319 -18.27 -25.08 -35.50
N SER A 320 -17.57 -26.21 -35.37
CA SER A 320 -18.05 -27.33 -34.55
C SER A 320 -18.19 -27.03 -33.06
N ILE A 321 -17.47 -26.02 -32.54
CA ILE A 321 -17.65 -25.58 -31.13
C ILE A 321 -19.01 -24.92 -30.94
N THR A 322 -19.41 -24.02 -31.85
CA THR A 322 -20.73 -23.36 -31.81
C THR A 322 -21.87 -24.37 -31.88
N GLN A 323 -21.71 -25.43 -32.70
CA GLN A 323 -22.65 -26.54 -32.77
C GLN A 323 -22.73 -27.30 -31.43
N ALA A 324 -21.60 -27.60 -30.81
CA ALA A 324 -21.54 -28.30 -29.52
C ALA A 324 -22.17 -27.47 -28.37
N ILE A 325 -22.03 -26.14 -28.40
CA ILE A 325 -22.69 -25.23 -27.45
C ILE A 325 -24.21 -25.31 -27.60
N ALA A 326 -24.71 -25.27 -28.83
CA ALA A 326 -26.13 -25.38 -29.13
C ALA A 326 -26.72 -26.72 -28.64
N GLU A 327 -26.00 -27.83 -28.84
CA GLU A 327 -26.37 -29.13 -28.31
C GLU A 327 -26.42 -29.15 -26.77
N ALA A 328 -25.38 -28.63 -26.11
CA ALA A 328 -25.31 -28.61 -24.64
C ALA A 328 -26.43 -27.77 -24.00
N LEU A 329 -26.73 -26.61 -24.58
CA LEU A 329 -27.81 -25.74 -24.09
C LEU A 329 -29.19 -26.37 -24.31
N ASP A 330 -29.42 -27.02 -25.45
CA ASP A 330 -30.68 -27.71 -25.72
C ASP A 330 -30.94 -28.89 -24.77
N GLU A 331 -29.90 -29.68 -24.49
CA GLU A 331 -29.94 -30.75 -23.48
C GLU A 331 -30.25 -30.17 -22.09
N THR A 332 -29.61 -29.06 -21.72
CA THR A 332 -29.82 -28.39 -20.42
C THR A 332 -31.23 -27.84 -20.29
N LEU A 333 -31.73 -27.11 -21.29
CA LEU A 333 -33.09 -26.56 -21.30
C LEU A 333 -34.14 -27.67 -21.21
N THR A 334 -33.94 -28.76 -21.94
CA THR A 334 -34.83 -29.92 -21.89
C THR A 334 -34.80 -30.60 -20.51
N ALA A 335 -33.63 -30.67 -19.87
CA ALA A 335 -33.50 -31.19 -18.52
C ALA A 335 -34.18 -30.29 -17.48
N LEU A 336 -34.07 -28.95 -17.60
CA LEU A 336 -34.76 -28.00 -16.73
C LEU A 336 -36.28 -28.15 -16.78
N GLU A 337 -36.85 -28.48 -17.94
CA GLU A 337 -38.29 -28.68 -18.11
C GLU A 337 -38.77 -30.06 -17.63
N THR A 338 -37.97 -31.11 -17.82
CA THR A 338 -38.41 -32.51 -17.63
C THR A 338 -37.92 -33.15 -16.35
N LYS A 339 -36.72 -32.78 -15.87
CA LYS A 339 -36.05 -33.32 -14.68
C LYS A 339 -35.11 -32.27 -14.04
N PRO A 340 -35.66 -31.23 -13.38
CA PRO A 340 -34.91 -30.06 -12.91
C PRO A 340 -33.69 -30.44 -12.05
N ASP A 341 -33.86 -31.34 -11.10
CA ASP A 341 -32.80 -31.79 -10.16
C ASP A 341 -31.58 -32.43 -10.85
N SER A 342 -31.69 -32.80 -12.13
CA SER A 342 -30.61 -33.39 -12.93
C SER A 342 -30.07 -32.47 -14.03
N ALA A 343 -30.60 -31.26 -14.15
CA ALA A 343 -30.16 -30.29 -15.15
C ALA A 343 -28.77 -29.75 -14.80
N THR A 344 -27.86 -29.79 -15.77
CA THR A 344 -26.49 -29.30 -15.60
C THR A 344 -26.02 -28.63 -16.87
N PHE A 345 -25.28 -27.53 -16.74
CA PHE A 345 -24.55 -26.89 -17.82
C PHE A 345 -23.08 -26.85 -17.46
N GLY A 346 -22.28 -27.74 -18.07
CA GLY A 346 -20.88 -27.91 -17.70
C GLY A 346 -20.72 -28.41 -16.27
N ARG A 347 -20.17 -27.56 -15.38
CA ARG A 347 -20.05 -27.83 -13.94
C ARG A 347 -21.15 -27.17 -13.10
N LEU A 348 -22.03 -26.38 -13.72
CA LEU A 348 -23.13 -25.72 -13.02
C LEU A 348 -24.26 -26.72 -12.81
N ASP A 349 -24.70 -26.88 -11.56
CA ASP A 349 -25.89 -27.63 -11.23
C ASP A 349 -27.16 -26.78 -11.37
N HIS A 350 -28.32 -27.41 -11.19
CA HIS A 350 -29.61 -26.74 -11.30
C HIS A 350 -29.75 -25.52 -10.39
N GLN A 351 -29.26 -25.61 -9.15
CA GLN A 351 -29.36 -24.50 -8.20
C GLN A 351 -28.54 -23.32 -8.70
N LYS A 352 -27.29 -23.57 -9.09
CA LYS A 352 -26.39 -22.51 -9.53
C LYS A 352 -26.84 -21.86 -10.85
N ILE A 353 -27.38 -22.64 -11.78
CA ILE A 353 -28.01 -22.11 -13.01
C ILE A 353 -29.18 -21.18 -12.65
N THR A 354 -30.05 -21.64 -11.74
CA THR A 354 -31.22 -20.85 -11.31
C THR A 354 -30.81 -19.57 -10.60
N ASP A 355 -29.79 -19.64 -9.74
CA ASP A 355 -29.25 -18.47 -9.04
C ASP A 355 -28.70 -17.43 -10.03
N LEU A 356 -27.92 -17.85 -11.03
CA LEU A 356 -27.39 -16.96 -12.07
C LEU A 356 -28.50 -16.35 -12.93
N ILE A 357 -29.53 -17.12 -13.28
CA ILE A 357 -30.68 -16.59 -14.02
C ILE A 357 -31.39 -15.54 -13.16
N ASN A 358 -31.66 -15.84 -11.89
CA ASN A 358 -32.32 -14.90 -10.98
C ASN A 358 -31.50 -13.62 -10.78
N GLN A 359 -30.17 -13.74 -10.62
CA GLN A 359 -29.28 -12.60 -10.50
C GLN A 359 -29.22 -11.75 -11.78
N THR A 360 -29.17 -12.40 -12.94
CA THR A 360 -29.24 -11.71 -14.24
C THR A 360 -30.56 -10.97 -14.40
N GLN A 361 -31.66 -11.60 -13.97
CA GLN A 361 -32.99 -10.99 -13.99
C GLN A 361 -33.13 -9.86 -12.97
N ALA A 362 -32.51 -9.95 -11.80
CA ALA A 362 -32.50 -8.87 -10.81
C ALA A 362 -31.89 -7.57 -11.37
N ASN A 363 -30.89 -7.68 -12.25
CA ASN A 363 -30.17 -6.53 -12.80
C ASN A 363 -30.57 -6.12 -14.23
N CYS A 364 -31.37 -6.90 -14.95
CA CYS A 364 -31.75 -6.55 -16.32
C CYS A 364 -32.94 -5.58 -16.41
N SER A 365 -32.97 -4.73 -17.44
CA SER A 365 -34.19 -4.00 -17.82
C SER A 365 -35.21 -4.92 -18.52
N PRO A 366 -36.54 -4.65 -18.40
CA PRO A 366 -37.58 -5.45 -19.05
C PRO A 366 -37.44 -5.58 -20.58
N GLU A 367 -36.73 -4.64 -21.21
CA GLU A 367 -36.46 -4.63 -22.66
C GLU A 367 -35.50 -5.74 -23.11
N HIS A 368 -34.70 -6.30 -22.22
CA HIS A 368 -33.85 -7.47 -22.49
C HIS A 368 -34.65 -8.79 -22.52
N LEU A 369 -35.82 -8.80 -21.87
CA LEU A 369 -36.67 -9.97 -21.80
C LEU A 369 -37.62 -10.07 -22.98
N GLU A 370 -37.89 -11.31 -23.38
CA GLU A 370 -38.95 -11.61 -24.34
C GLU A 370 -40.32 -11.13 -23.81
N PRO A 371 -41.23 -10.65 -24.68
CA PRO A 371 -42.44 -9.94 -24.25
C PRO A 371 -43.30 -10.67 -23.21
N ALA A 372 -43.36 -12.01 -23.28
CA ALA A 372 -44.17 -12.83 -22.37
C ALA A 372 -43.67 -12.83 -20.93
N ARG A 373 -42.37 -12.59 -20.68
CA ARG A 373 -41.75 -12.70 -19.35
C ARG A 373 -41.62 -11.38 -18.60
N ARG A 374 -41.93 -10.26 -19.25
CA ARG A 374 -41.78 -8.92 -18.64
C ARG A 374 -42.66 -8.73 -17.41
N ALA A 375 -43.86 -9.31 -17.41
CA ALA A 375 -44.78 -9.22 -16.28
C ALA A 375 -44.26 -9.96 -15.04
N ASP A 376 -43.71 -11.16 -15.24
CA ASP A 376 -43.17 -12.01 -14.16
C ASP A 376 -42.01 -11.33 -13.42
N LEU A 377 -41.15 -10.62 -14.16
CA LEU A 377 -40.04 -9.85 -13.57
C LEU A 377 -40.52 -8.74 -12.64
N LEU A 378 -41.55 -7.98 -13.07
CA LEU A 378 -42.11 -6.88 -12.28
C LEU A 378 -42.80 -7.39 -11.01
N GLU A 379 -43.43 -8.56 -11.07
CA GLU A 379 -44.02 -9.23 -9.91
C GLU A 379 -42.94 -9.72 -8.94
N ALA A 380 -41.88 -10.35 -9.44
CA ALA A 380 -40.76 -10.83 -8.62
C ALA A 380 -40.04 -9.68 -7.88
N ARG A 381 -39.97 -8.49 -8.49
CA ARG A 381 -39.43 -7.27 -7.86
C ARG A 381 -40.41 -6.55 -6.92
N GLY A 382 -41.62 -7.07 -6.73
CA GLY A 382 -42.66 -6.43 -5.91
C GLY A 382 -43.19 -5.12 -6.47
N GLU A 383 -42.82 -4.76 -7.72
CA GLU A 383 -43.23 -3.50 -8.36
C GLU A 383 -44.73 -3.47 -8.68
N THR A 384 -45.37 -4.64 -8.71
CA THR A 384 -46.83 -4.78 -8.87
C THR A 384 -47.62 -4.34 -7.63
N GLN A 385 -47.00 -4.26 -6.45
CA GLN A 385 -47.66 -3.85 -5.19
C GLN A 385 -47.56 -2.34 -4.94
N ILE A 386 -46.69 -1.65 -5.68
CA ILE A 386 -46.55 -0.19 -5.59
C ILE A 386 -47.82 0.43 -6.16
N LYS A 387 -48.48 1.25 -5.34
CA LYS A 387 -49.58 2.08 -5.83
C LYS A 387 -49.00 3.08 -6.82
N GLN A 388 -49.23 2.86 -8.11
CA GLN A 388 -48.71 3.71 -9.20
C GLN A 388 -49.81 4.57 -9.82
N LEU A 389 -49.41 5.73 -10.33
CA LEU A 389 -50.23 6.57 -11.20
C LEU A 389 -49.63 6.59 -12.60
N LYS A 390 -50.46 6.40 -13.63
CA LYS A 390 -49.96 6.46 -15.01
C LYS A 390 -49.38 7.86 -15.29
N PRO A 391 -48.22 7.99 -15.97
CA PRO A 391 -47.60 9.30 -16.21
C PRO A 391 -48.54 10.32 -16.86
N GLU A 392 -49.36 9.88 -17.81
CA GLU A 392 -50.34 10.73 -18.49
C GLU A 392 -51.49 11.20 -17.57
N GLU A 393 -51.91 10.36 -16.62
CA GLU A 393 -52.91 10.73 -15.62
C GLU A 393 -52.34 11.69 -14.56
N CYS A 394 -51.09 11.46 -14.15
CA CYS A 394 -50.35 12.38 -13.26
C CYS A 394 -50.22 13.77 -13.88
N LYS A 395 -49.76 13.85 -15.14
CA LYS A 395 -49.67 15.11 -15.90
C LYS A 395 -51.02 15.82 -15.99
N GLN A 396 -52.12 15.08 -16.20
CA GLN A 396 -53.47 15.65 -16.25
C GLN A 396 -53.92 16.23 -14.90
N ARG A 397 -53.67 15.52 -13.78
CA ARG A 397 -54.02 16.02 -12.43
C ARG A 397 -53.22 17.28 -12.08
N LEU A 398 -51.91 17.28 -12.37
CA LEU A 398 -51.04 18.45 -12.17
C LEU A 398 -51.51 19.66 -13.01
N ALA A 399 -51.79 19.46 -14.30
CA ALA A 399 -52.34 20.50 -15.17
C ALA A 399 -53.73 21.00 -14.72
N GLY A 400 -54.50 20.15 -14.04
CA GLY A 400 -55.79 20.47 -13.42
C GLY A 400 -55.69 21.23 -12.08
N GLY A 401 -54.49 21.57 -11.61
CA GLY A 401 -54.26 22.33 -10.39
C GLY A 401 -54.21 21.48 -9.10
N ALA A 402 -53.98 20.16 -9.22
CA ALA A 402 -53.69 19.34 -8.05
C ALA A 402 -52.39 19.80 -7.38
N ASP A 403 -52.39 19.85 -6.04
CA ASP A 403 -51.18 20.16 -5.27
C ASP A 403 -50.14 19.02 -5.42
N PRO A 404 -48.93 19.30 -5.94
CA PRO A 404 -47.92 18.27 -6.16
C PRO A 404 -47.47 17.55 -4.87
N LEU A 405 -47.42 18.23 -3.72
CA LEU A 405 -47.04 17.60 -2.44
C LEU A 405 -48.10 16.61 -1.94
N THR A 406 -49.37 16.91 -2.20
CA THR A 406 -50.48 15.99 -1.96
C THR A 406 -50.36 14.75 -2.85
N LEU A 407 -49.99 14.89 -4.12
CA LEU A 407 -49.75 13.76 -5.03
C LEU A 407 -48.59 12.87 -4.57
N ILE A 408 -47.48 13.46 -4.13
CA ILE A 408 -46.34 12.73 -3.55
C ILE A 408 -46.79 11.90 -2.33
N SER A 409 -47.64 12.47 -1.47
CA SER A 409 -48.15 11.80 -0.27
C SER A 409 -49.19 10.71 -0.58
N GLU A 410 -50.01 10.88 -1.63
CA GLU A 410 -51.01 9.88 -2.07
C GLU A 410 -50.37 8.62 -2.65
N TYR A 411 -49.16 8.73 -3.20
CA TYR A 411 -48.40 7.68 -3.87
C TYR A 411 -46.97 7.60 -3.31
N PRO A 412 -46.79 7.20 -2.03
CA PRO A 412 -45.56 7.40 -1.27
C PRO A 412 -44.33 6.63 -1.77
N ASP A 413 -44.51 5.62 -2.62
CA ASP A 413 -43.44 4.80 -3.19
C ASP A 413 -43.34 4.91 -4.73
N ASP A 414 -44.13 5.79 -5.37
CA ASP A 414 -44.14 5.97 -6.82
C ASP A 414 -43.17 7.08 -7.28
N VAL A 415 -41.92 6.67 -7.52
CA VAL A 415 -40.82 7.55 -7.96
C VAL A 415 -41.18 8.33 -9.24
N ALA A 416 -41.90 7.72 -10.19
CA ALA A 416 -42.25 8.41 -11.44
C ALA A 416 -43.28 9.53 -11.20
N THR A 417 -44.24 9.30 -10.31
CA THR A 417 -45.17 10.35 -9.85
C THR A 417 -44.44 11.45 -9.09
N HIS A 418 -43.48 11.09 -8.23
CA HIS A 418 -42.66 12.06 -7.50
C HIS A 418 -41.84 12.94 -8.45
N ASP A 419 -41.17 12.36 -9.44
CA ASP A 419 -40.35 13.09 -10.41
C ASP A 419 -41.18 14.13 -11.18
N LEU A 420 -42.39 13.76 -11.62
CA LEU A 420 -43.32 14.66 -12.30
C LEU A 420 -43.85 15.77 -11.36
N ALA A 421 -44.20 15.43 -10.12
CA ALA A 421 -44.67 16.38 -9.11
C ALA A 421 -43.57 17.37 -8.69
N LEU A 422 -42.33 16.91 -8.52
CA LEU A 422 -41.16 17.73 -8.21
C LEU A 422 -40.81 18.68 -9.36
N THR A 423 -40.88 18.21 -10.61
CA THR A 423 -40.69 19.06 -11.79
C THR A 423 -41.74 20.18 -11.83
N ALA A 424 -43.01 19.85 -11.58
CA ALA A 424 -44.09 20.85 -11.52
C ALA A 424 -43.93 21.86 -10.37
N LEU A 425 -43.38 21.43 -9.22
CA LEU A 425 -43.03 22.34 -8.11
C LEU A 425 -41.84 23.23 -8.45
N ALA A 426 -40.82 22.69 -9.09
CA ALA A 426 -39.62 23.41 -9.49
C ALA A 426 -39.92 24.53 -10.50
N GLU A 427 -40.92 24.35 -11.38
CA GLU A 427 -41.40 25.40 -12.28
C GLU A 427 -42.07 26.58 -11.53
N GLN A 428 -42.58 26.35 -10.31
CA GLN A 428 -43.27 27.36 -9.49
C GLN A 428 -42.36 28.07 -8.48
N ASP A 429 -41.19 27.49 -8.16
CA ASP A 429 -40.25 27.96 -7.14
C ASP A 429 -38.79 27.87 -7.63
N SER A 430 -38.21 29.01 -8.01
CA SER A 430 -36.88 29.07 -8.63
C SER A 430 -35.72 28.68 -7.69
N GLU A 431 -35.87 28.86 -6.37
CA GLU A 431 -34.85 28.43 -5.41
C GLU A 431 -34.93 26.91 -5.19
N PHE A 432 -36.15 26.36 -5.08
CA PHE A 432 -36.35 24.92 -5.01
C PHE A 432 -35.92 24.20 -6.29
N ASN A 433 -36.07 24.82 -7.46
CA ASN A 433 -35.62 24.24 -8.73
C ASN A 433 -34.13 23.87 -8.72
N LYS A 434 -33.27 24.69 -8.09
CA LYS A 434 -31.84 24.37 -7.96
C LYS A 434 -31.62 23.10 -7.13
N ILE A 435 -32.40 22.94 -6.06
CA ILE A 435 -32.35 21.78 -5.17
C ILE A 435 -32.86 20.53 -5.89
N VAL A 436 -33.97 20.63 -6.63
CA VAL A 436 -34.54 19.52 -7.42
C VAL A 436 -33.60 19.09 -8.54
N THR A 437 -32.96 20.04 -9.22
CA THR A 437 -31.96 19.76 -10.27
C THR A 437 -30.76 19.02 -9.68
N ALA A 438 -30.26 19.45 -8.52
CA ALA A 438 -29.19 18.75 -7.82
C ALA A 438 -29.63 17.35 -7.37
N TYR A 439 -30.81 17.20 -6.77
CA TYR A 439 -31.37 15.89 -6.42
C TYR A 439 -31.40 14.93 -7.62
N PHE A 440 -31.90 15.36 -8.78
CA PHE A 440 -31.94 14.49 -9.97
C PHE A 440 -30.56 14.11 -10.49
N LYS A 441 -29.57 15.00 -10.33
CA LYS A 441 -28.18 14.74 -10.68
C LYS A 441 -27.57 13.71 -9.72
N GLU A 442 -27.58 13.99 -8.42
CA GLU A 442 -26.94 13.17 -7.38
C GLU A 442 -27.62 11.79 -7.21
N ARG A 443 -28.89 11.66 -7.63
CA ARG A 443 -29.64 10.40 -7.57
C ARG A 443 -28.95 9.24 -8.29
N THR A 444 -28.14 9.48 -9.32
CA THR A 444 -27.47 8.40 -10.07
C THR A 444 -25.96 8.56 -10.11
N GLU A 445 -25.41 9.41 -9.24
CA GLU A 445 -23.98 9.53 -9.05
C GLU A 445 -23.49 8.54 -7.99
N ASP A 446 -22.18 8.50 -7.80
CA ASP A 446 -21.51 7.56 -6.92
C ASP A 446 -21.98 7.68 -5.46
N ALA A 447 -22.00 6.55 -4.74
CA ALA A 447 -22.34 6.48 -3.31
C ALA A 447 -21.49 7.44 -2.46
N PHE A 448 -20.26 7.73 -2.90
CA PHE A 448 -19.30 8.62 -2.22
C PHE A 448 -19.67 10.12 -2.28
N ASN A 449 -20.66 10.51 -3.10
CA ASN A 449 -21.00 11.93 -3.24
C ASN A 449 -21.82 12.46 -2.05
N GLU A 450 -21.21 13.37 -1.30
CA GLU A 450 -21.88 14.01 -0.16
C GLU A 450 -22.70 15.24 -0.61
N TRP A 451 -24.01 15.08 -0.85
CA TRP A 451 -24.92 16.20 -1.09
C TRP A 451 -25.84 16.50 0.11
N PRO A 452 -26.14 17.77 0.43
CA PRO A 452 -25.27 18.93 0.20
C PRO A 452 -23.95 18.81 0.98
N TYR A 453 -22.81 19.21 0.39
CA TYR A 453 -21.44 19.10 0.95
C TYR A 453 -21.20 19.80 2.31
N LYS A 454 -22.19 20.47 2.88
CA LYS A 454 -22.15 21.04 4.23
C LYS A 454 -23.43 20.67 4.96
N ARG A 455 -23.28 20.18 6.20
CA ARG A 455 -24.36 19.87 7.15
C ARG A 455 -25.00 21.17 7.68
N GLN A 456 -25.61 21.96 6.79
CA GLN A 456 -26.35 23.18 7.13
C GLN A 456 -27.85 22.88 7.05
N PRO A 457 -28.60 22.95 8.18
CA PRO A 457 -30.03 22.65 8.20
C PRO A 457 -30.86 23.50 7.22
N GLU A 458 -30.43 24.73 6.94
CA GLU A 458 -31.05 25.60 5.94
C GLU A 458 -30.93 25.13 4.47
N LEU A 459 -30.06 24.17 4.16
CA LEU A 459 -29.87 23.64 2.80
C LEU A 459 -30.65 22.34 2.54
N ILE A 460 -31.34 21.79 3.54
CA ILE A 460 -32.11 20.53 3.45
C ILE A 460 -33.60 20.88 3.33
N ASP A 461 -34.17 20.73 2.14
CA ASP A 461 -35.59 21.02 1.91
C ASP A 461 -36.47 19.81 2.28
N ARG A 462 -37.27 19.95 3.34
CA ARG A 462 -38.16 18.89 3.86
C ARG A 462 -39.13 18.32 2.83
N ARG A 463 -39.44 19.04 1.74
CA ARG A 463 -40.30 18.53 0.65
C ARG A 463 -39.69 17.32 -0.07
N LEU A 464 -38.37 17.13 0.01
CA LEU A 464 -37.66 16.01 -0.64
C LEU A 464 -37.51 14.76 0.24
N SER A 465 -37.83 14.82 1.53
CA SER A 465 -37.67 13.67 2.46
C SER A 465 -38.34 12.39 1.93
N LEU A 466 -39.65 12.46 1.61
CA LEU A 466 -40.39 11.31 1.10
C LEU A 466 -39.95 10.89 -0.33
N PRO A 467 -39.79 11.80 -1.30
CA PRO A 467 -39.25 11.45 -2.62
C PRO A 467 -37.89 10.76 -2.59
N LEU A 468 -36.97 11.24 -1.75
CA LEU A 468 -35.62 10.69 -1.62
C LEU A 468 -35.66 9.30 -0.97
N ALA A 469 -36.44 9.13 0.10
CA ALA A 469 -36.66 7.83 0.72
C ALA A 469 -37.30 6.82 -0.25
N ALA A 470 -38.27 7.25 -1.07
CA ALA A 470 -38.92 6.41 -2.07
C ALA A 470 -37.96 6.01 -3.20
N ALA A 471 -37.17 6.96 -3.71
CA ALA A 471 -36.13 6.68 -4.69
C ALA A 471 -35.13 5.68 -4.14
N PHE A 472 -34.52 5.95 -2.98
CA PHE A 472 -33.55 5.04 -2.37
C PHE A 472 -34.11 3.62 -2.18
N LYS A 473 -35.32 3.48 -1.62
CA LYS A 473 -35.98 2.16 -1.48
C LYS A 473 -36.21 1.46 -2.82
N SER A 474 -36.62 2.19 -3.86
CA SER A 474 -36.76 1.64 -5.21
C SER A 474 -35.42 1.13 -5.76
N GLY A 475 -34.31 1.73 -5.33
CA GLY A 475 -32.96 1.37 -5.75
C GLY A 475 -32.35 0.16 -5.06
N LEU A 476 -32.86 -0.26 -3.90
CA LEU A 476 -32.29 -1.38 -3.10
C LEU A 476 -32.32 -2.74 -3.82
N LYS A 477 -33.14 -2.89 -4.86
CA LYS A 477 -33.29 -4.13 -5.64
C LYS A 477 -32.27 -4.28 -6.78
N TYR A 478 -31.42 -3.28 -6.98
CA TYR A 478 -30.35 -3.28 -7.97
C TYR A 478 -28.99 -3.28 -7.27
N ASP A 479 -27.98 -3.86 -7.91
CA ASP A 479 -26.60 -3.79 -7.45
C ASP A 479 -26.13 -2.31 -7.39
N ALA A 480 -25.21 -1.98 -6.49
CA ALA A 480 -24.84 -0.61 -6.15
C ALA A 480 -24.31 0.23 -7.34
N ASP A 481 -23.72 -0.42 -8.35
CA ASP A 481 -23.18 0.17 -9.57
C ASP A 481 -24.26 0.48 -10.63
N HIS A 482 -25.49 -0.01 -10.44
CA HIS A 482 -26.58 0.27 -11.38
C HIS A 482 -27.04 1.73 -11.25
N LYS A 483 -27.21 2.45 -12.37
CA LYS A 483 -27.82 3.80 -12.40
C LYS A 483 -29.20 3.94 -11.72
N LYS A 484 -29.91 2.84 -11.46
CA LYS A 484 -31.20 2.80 -10.77
C LYS A 484 -31.08 2.39 -9.29
N ALA A 485 -29.88 2.06 -8.82
CA ALA A 485 -29.59 1.73 -7.42
C ALA A 485 -29.77 2.91 -6.48
N TYR A 486 -29.74 4.12 -7.06
CA TYR A 486 -29.88 5.39 -6.37
C TYR A 486 -28.91 5.55 -5.19
N SER A 487 -27.67 5.12 -5.39
CA SER A 487 -26.59 5.09 -4.40
C SER A 487 -26.14 6.50 -3.96
N GLY A 488 -26.02 7.46 -4.88
CA GLY A 488 -25.56 8.82 -4.56
C GLY A 488 -26.46 9.67 -3.64
N ILE A 489 -27.68 9.21 -3.33
CA ILE A 489 -28.55 9.89 -2.34
C ILE A 489 -28.46 9.29 -0.92
N THR A 490 -27.65 8.25 -0.70
CA THR A 490 -27.55 7.54 0.60
C THR A 490 -27.11 8.46 1.74
N LEU A 491 -26.03 9.21 1.56
CA LEU A 491 -25.54 10.19 2.53
C LEU A 491 -26.54 11.35 2.75
N THR A 492 -27.29 11.71 1.71
CA THR A 492 -28.33 12.75 1.80
C THR A 492 -29.49 12.29 2.68
N LEU A 493 -29.88 11.00 2.59
CA LEU A 493 -30.95 10.41 3.38
C LEU A 493 -30.70 10.58 4.89
N GLY A 494 -29.48 10.30 5.35
CA GLY A 494 -29.08 10.44 6.76
C GLY A 494 -29.12 11.86 7.32
N LYS A 495 -29.22 12.88 6.45
CA LYS A 495 -29.32 14.29 6.88
C LYS A 495 -30.73 14.71 7.27
N TYR A 496 -31.77 13.97 6.84
CA TYR A 496 -33.16 14.27 7.21
C TYR A 496 -33.52 13.79 8.62
N ASP A 497 -32.94 12.68 9.06
CA ASP A 497 -33.12 12.09 10.40
C ASP A 497 -34.59 12.02 10.86
N ASP A 498 -35.52 11.74 9.93
CA ASP A 498 -36.97 11.67 10.13
C ASP A 498 -37.54 10.27 9.85
N ASP A 499 -38.86 10.08 10.04
CA ASP A 499 -39.52 8.78 9.87
C ASP A 499 -39.37 8.20 8.46
N ASN A 500 -39.29 9.04 7.40
CA ASN A 500 -39.12 8.55 6.03
C ASN A 500 -37.69 8.05 5.81
N ALA A 501 -36.71 8.81 6.28
CA ALA A 501 -35.30 8.41 6.23
C ALA A 501 -35.07 7.11 7.00
N MET A 502 -35.64 7.01 8.20
CA MET A 502 -35.58 5.80 9.03
C MET A 502 -36.20 4.59 8.32
N ALA A 503 -37.39 4.73 7.71
CA ALA A 503 -38.02 3.64 6.97
C ALA A 503 -37.17 3.17 5.78
N ALA A 504 -36.46 4.09 5.12
CA ALA A 504 -35.55 3.79 4.01
C ALA A 504 -34.26 3.10 4.48
N LEU A 505 -33.64 3.56 5.57
CA LEU A 505 -32.47 2.91 6.18
C LEU A 505 -32.82 1.49 6.69
N GLU A 506 -34.00 1.31 7.28
CA GLU A 506 -34.49 0.00 7.70
C GLU A 506 -34.68 -0.96 6.52
N ALA A 507 -35.22 -0.46 5.41
CA ALA A 507 -35.34 -1.24 4.18
C ALA A 507 -33.95 -1.67 3.67
N ALA A 508 -32.95 -0.78 3.70
CA ALA A 508 -31.58 -1.11 3.30
C ALA A 508 -30.97 -2.19 4.18
N VAL A 509 -31.01 -2.05 5.51
CA VAL A 509 -30.52 -3.08 6.45
C VAL A 509 -31.19 -4.44 6.23
N SER A 510 -32.45 -4.44 5.77
CA SER A 510 -33.21 -5.67 5.53
C SER A 510 -32.93 -6.32 4.18
N GLN A 511 -32.60 -5.52 3.16
CA GLN A 511 -32.57 -5.96 1.75
C GLN A 511 -31.15 -6.05 1.17
N LEU A 512 -30.23 -5.18 1.61
CA LEU A 512 -28.90 -5.12 1.05
C LEU A 512 -28.04 -6.31 1.50
N PRO A 513 -27.22 -6.87 0.60
CA PRO A 513 -26.21 -7.85 0.96
C PRO A 513 -25.08 -7.17 1.77
N PRO A 514 -24.27 -7.95 2.51
CA PRO A 514 -23.22 -7.42 3.39
C PRO A 514 -22.13 -6.61 2.70
N ASP A 515 -21.87 -6.93 1.45
CA ASP A 515 -20.82 -6.42 0.57
C ASP A 515 -21.34 -5.30 -0.36
N ASP A 516 -22.52 -4.73 -0.07
CA ASP A 516 -23.03 -3.58 -0.79
C ASP A 516 -22.45 -2.28 -0.22
N ASP A 517 -21.71 -1.52 -1.02
CA ASP A 517 -21.05 -0.27 -0.63
C ASP A 517 -22.01 0.77 -0.01
N ARG A 518 -23.30 0.76 -0.39
CA ARG A 518 -24.29 1.67 0.22
C ARG A 518 -24.45 1.40 1.72
N LEU A 519 -24.19 0.16 2.15
CA LEU A 519 -24.36 -0.25 3.53
C LEU A 519 -23.37 0.47 4.46
N GLU A 520 -22.15 0.80 4.02
CA GLU A 520 -21.20 1.62 4.78
C GLU A 520 -21.86 2.92 5.24
N TYR A 521 -22.43 3.64 4.29
CA TYR A 521 -23.08 4.93 4.50
C TYR A 521 -24.38 4.80 5.27
N VAL A 522 -25.14 3.72 5.06
CA VAL A 522 -26.34 3.43 5.87
C VAL A 522 -25.95 3.28 7.35
N ILE A 523 -24.89 2.53 7.65
CA ILE A 523 -24.39 2.37 9.02
C ILE A 523 -23.83 3.68 9.58
N GLN A 524 -23.08 4.45 8.79
CA GLN A 524 -22.61 5.78 9.18
C GLN A 524 -23.76 6.74 9.49
N CYS A 525 -24.81 6.76 8.65
CA CYS A 525 -26.00 7.57 8.86
C CYS A 525 -26.72 7.18 10.16
N LEU A 526 -26.81 5.88 10.47
CA LEU A 526 -27.35 5.40 11.74
C LEU A 526 -26.45 5.76 12.93
N GLN A 527 -25.12 5.74 12.76
CA GLN A 527 -24.19 6.15 13.81
C GLN A 527 -24.37 7.63 14.18
N ASP A 528 -24.54 8.49 13.19
CA ASP A 528 -24.67 9.95 13.35
C ASP A 528 -26.08 10.45 13.69
N SER A 529 -27.09 9.57 13.61
CA SER A 529 -28.50 9.87 13.84
C SER A 529 -28.82 10.14 15.32
N GLN A 530 -29.75 11.08 15.56
CA GLN A 530 -30.32 11.36 16.89
C GLN A 530 -31.76 10.84 17.02
N HIS A 531 -32.26 10.10 16.02
CA HIS A 531 -33.64 9.63 15.99
C HIS A 531 -33.89 8.54 17.04
N PRO A 532 -35.06 8.51 17.71
CA PRO A 532 -35.35 7.50 18.75
C PRO A 532 -35.28 6.04 18.26
N ARG A 533 -35.51 5.80 16.96
CA ARG A 533 -35.45 4.45 16.35
C ARG A 533 -34.04 4.00 15.98
N ARG A 534 -33.02 4.86 16.13
CA ARG A 534 -31.64 4.58 15.73
C ARG A 534 -31.09 3.29 16.36
N ASN A 535 -31.28 3.10 17.67
CA ASN A 535 -30.75 1.91 18.36
C ASN A 535 -31.47 0.62 17.93
N GLU A 536 -32.78 0.68 17.66
CA GLU A 536 -33.54 -0.45 17.11
C GLU A 536 -32.96 -0.89 15.76
N MET A 537 -32.62 0.07 14.90
CA MET A 537 -32.05 -0.19 13.57
C MET A 537 -30.60 -0.69 13.65
N MET A 538 -29.78 -0.09 14.51
CA MET A 538 -28.41 -0.56 14.73
C MET A 538 -28.38 -1.98 15.30
N SER A 539 -29.32 -2.31 16.19
CA SER A 539 -29.54 -3.68 16.68
C SER A 539 -29.90 -4.63 15.53
N LYS A 540 -30.87 -4.28 14.67
CA LYS A 540 -31.22 -5.09 13.49
C LYS A 540 -30.00 -5.33 12.59
N ALA A 541 -29.21 -4.29 12.31
CA ALA A 541 -27.99 -4.42 11.52
C ALA A 541 -26.94 -5.33 12.19
N ALA A 542 -26.74 -5.21 13.50
CA ALA A 542 -25.85 -6.10 14.25
C ALA A 542 -26.32 -7.57 14.19
N TRP A 543 -27.63 -7.83 14.19
CA TRP A 543 -28.17 -9.19 14.04
C TRP A 543 -28.02 -9.76 12.63
N ARG A 544 -28.08 -8.92 11.60
CA ARG A 544 -27.86 -9.33 10.19
C ARG A 544 -26.50 -9.94 9.95
N LEU A 545 -25.48 -9.57 10.74
CA LEU A 545 -24.17 -10.23 10.75
C LEU A 545 -24.29 -11.76 10.86
N PHE A 546 -25.23 -12.25 11.68
CA PHE A 546 -25.39 -13.68 11.87
C PHE A 546 -26.10 -14.38 10.73
N ASP A 547 -26.94 -13.70 9.95
CA ASP A 547 -27.53 -14.30 8.75
C ASP A 547 -26.40 -14.70 7.78
N ILE A 548 -25.31 -13.95 7.77
CA ILE A 548 -24.13 -14.19 6.93
C ILE A 548 -23.22 -15.23 7.57
N LEU A 549 -22.89 -15.10 8.86
CA LEU A 549 -22.07 -16.08 9.57
C LEU A 549 -22.73 -17.46 9.54
N ASP A 550 -24.02 -17.56 9.85
CA ASP A 550 -24.73 -18.85 9.88
C ASP A 550 -24.79 -19.48 8.47
N VAL A 551 -24.96 -18.69 7.41
CA VAL A 551 -24.89 -19.16 6.01
C VAL A 551 -23.47 -19.57 5.62
N ALA A 552 -22.45 -18.76 5.96
CA ALA A 552 -21.05 -19.07 5.67
C ALA A 552 -20.62 -20.38 6.35
N LEU A 553 -21.02 -20.58 7.61
CA LEU A 553 -20.74 -21.80 8.36
C LEU A 553 -21.45 -23.02 7.77
N LYS A 554 -22.71 -22.86 7.34
CA LYS A 554 -23.45 -23.91 6.63
C LYS A 554 -22.76 -24.27 5.31
N ASN A 555 -22.37 -23.27 4.53
CA ASN A 555 -21.63 -23.45 3.29
C ASN A 555 -20.25 -24.08 3.55
N GLN A 556 -19.57 -23.76 4.65
CA GLN A 556 -18.30 -24.41 5.03
C GLN A 556 -18.50 -25.90 5.30
N GLN A 557 -19.57 -26.28 6.01
CA GLN A 557 -19.89 -27.68 6.28
C GLN A 557 -20.22 -28.42 4.97
N GLU A 558 -20.96 -27.79 4.06
CA GLU A 558 -21.29 -28.33 2.75
C GLU A 558 -20.05 -28.39 1.80
N GLN A 559 -19.17 -27.38 1.84
CA GLN A 559 -17.95 -27.29 1.03
C GLN A 559 -16.79 -28.13 1.58
N ALA A 560 -16.66 -28.31 2.89
CA ALA A 560 -15.76 -29.29 3.50
C ALA A 560 -16.13 -30.71 3.09
N GLN A 561 -17.39 -30.93 2.74
CA GLN A 561 -17.88 -32.17 2.16
C GLN A 561 -17.66 -32.26 0.64
N GLN A 562 -17.37 -31.14 -0.04
CA GLN A 562 -17.20 -31.06 -1.50
C GLN A 562 -15.78 -30.76 -2.00
N ARG A 563 -14.82 -30.24 -1.22
CA ARG A 563 -13.48 -29.89 -1.74
C ARG A 563 -12.37 -30.87 -1.34
N ARG A 564 -12.07 -31.76 -2.30
CA ARG A 564 -10.78 -31.70 -3.02
C ARG A 564 -11.03 -30.83 -4.26
N GLU A 565 -10.18 -29.84 -4.50
CA GLU A 565 -10.13 -28.94 -5.68
C GLU A 565 -11.10 -27.73 -5.68
N GLU A 566 -10.51 -26.57 -5.36
CA GLU A 566 -10.79 -25.21 -5.85
C GLU A 566 -12.16 -24.55 -5.59
N GLY A 567 -12.11 -23.49 -4.78
CA GLY A 567 -13.11 -22.43 -4.66
C GLY A 567 -12.71 -21.45 -3.54
N PRO A 568 -13.47 -20.36 -3.32
CA PRO A 568 -13.08 -19.30 -2.39
C PRO A 568 -13.09 -19.86 -0.96
N THR A 569 -12.08 -19.51 -0.18
CA THR A 569 -11.98 -19.83 1.25
C THR A 569 -12.96 -18.95 2.02
N LEU A 570 -13.40 -19.42 3.19
CA LEU A 570 -14.30 -18.67 4.10
C LEU A 570 -13.76 -17.27 4.43
N ASP A 571 -12.44 -17.13 4.44
CA ASP A 571 -11.73 -15.87 4.60
C ASP A 571 -12.15 -14.84 3.52
N ASN A 572 -12.34 -15.24 2.25
CA ASN A 572 -12.76 -14.30 1.21
C ASN A 572 -14.21 -13.81 1.36
N MET A 573 -15.12 -14.57 1.99
CA MET A 573 -16.52 -14.15 2.15
C MET A 573 -16.74 -13.17 3.31
N ILE A 574 -15.80 -13.09 4.24
CA ILE A 574 -15.90 -12.23 5.44
C ILE A 574 -14.78 -11.18 5.48
N ASN A 575 -13.71 -11.37 4.69
CA ASN A 575 -12.70 -10.33 4.45
C ASN A 575 -13.13 -9.31 3.39
N VAL A 576 -14.09 -9.63 2.50
CA VAL A 576 -14.81 -8.62 1.70
C VAL A 576 -15.58 -7.71 2.66
N GLU A 577 -15.50 -6.40 2.44
CA GLU A 577 -16.00 -5.34 3.32
C GLU A 577 -17.43 -5.63 3.82
N ASN A 578 -17.54 -6.16 5.05
CA ASN A 578 -18.83 -6.46 5.67
C ASN A 578 -19.18 -5.32 6.63
N HIS A 579 -19.98 -4.38 6.16
CA HIS A 579 -20.35 -3.19 6.94
C HIS A 579 -21.24 -3.54 8.17
N TYR A 580 -21.84 -4.74 8.24
CA TYR A 580 -22.54 -5.20 9.45
C TYR A 580 -21.58 -5.50 10.61
N LEU A 581 -20.29 -5.77 10.36
CA LEU A 581 -19.29 -5.85 11.44
C LEU A 581 -19.13 -4.51 12.15
N THR A 582 -19.09 -3.40 11.39
CA THR A 582 -19.03 -2.04 11.94
C THR A 582 -20.29 -1.72 12.74
N ALA A 583 -21.47 -2.11 12.25
CA ALA A 583 -22.72 -1.95 13.00
C ALA A 583 -22.70 -2.72 14.34
N ALA A 584 -22.20 -3.96 14.32
CA ALA A 584 -22.05 -4.77 15.52
C ALA A 584 -21.06 -4.14 16.51
N HIS A 585 -19.91 -3.64 16.04
CA HIS A 585 -18.94 -2.91 16.87
C HIS A 585 -19.59 -1.74 17.61
N ILE A 586 -20.25 -0.85 16.87
CA ILE A 586 -20.92 0.35 17.43
C ILE A 586 -21.99 -0.06 18.44
N PHE A 587 -22.80 -1.08 18.12
CA PHE A 587 -23.86 -1.55 18.99
C PHE A 587 -23.33 -2.17 20.29
N LEU A 588 -22.23 -2.94 20.23
CA LEU A 588 -21.61 -3.55 21.40
C LEU A 588 -21.00 -2.52 22.36
N GLN A 589 -20.65 -1.32 21.89
CA GLN A 589 -20.21 -0.22 22.78
C GLN A 589 -21.32 0.30 23.70
N GLU A 590 -22.60 0.14 23.34
CA GLU A 590 -23.72 0.66 24.14
C GLU A 590 -23.91 -0.06 25.48
N ASP A 591 -23.35 -1.26 25.63
CA ASP A 591 -23.42 -2.06 26.87
C ASP A 591 -24.88 -2.29 27.35
N SER A 592 -25.80 -2.47 26.40
CA SER A 592 -27.22 -2.71 26.64
C SER A 592 -27.53 -4.22 26.84
N SER A 593 -28.73 -4.54 27.35
CA SER A 593 -29.16 -5.94 27.49
C SER A 593 -29.28 -6.68 26.15
N GLU A 594 -29.55 -5.96 25.07
CA GLU A 594 -29.61 -6.53 23.72
C GLU A 594 -28.21 -6.68 23.12
N ALA A 595 -27.30 -5.72 23.35
CA ALA A 595 -25.89 -5.85 23.00
C ALA A 595 -25.25 -7.08 23.67
N LEU A 596 -25.62 -7.36 24.93
CA LEU A 596 -25.17 -8.57 25.64
C LEU A 596 -25.59 -9.86 24.93
N GLN A 597 -26.80 -9.91 24.35
CA GLN A 597 -27.27 -11.09 23.60
C GLN A 597 -26.48 -11.29 22.30
N VAL A 598 -26.14 -10.20 21.61
CA VAL A 598 -25.26 -10.24 20.42
C VAL A 598 -23.87 -10.73 20.82
N ALA A 599 -23.29 -10.20 21.90
CA ALA A 599 -21.99 -10.63 22.45
C ALA A 599 -21.97 -12.12 22.82
N GLU A 600 -23.00 -12.60 23.51
CA GLU A 600 -23.15 -14.02 23.86
C GLU A 600 -23.20 -14.90 22.61
N LYS A 601 -23.92 -14.49 21.56
CA LYS A 601 -23.96 -15.24 20.30
C LYS A 601 -22.58 -15.25 19.63
N LEU A 602 -21.87 -14.12 19.55
CA LEU A 602 -20.50 -14.05 19.03
C LEU A 602 -19.55 -15.01 19.75
N LEU A 603 -19.56 -15.01 21.09
CA LEU A 603 -18.69 -15.87 21.91
C LEU A 603 -19.05 -17.37 21.84
N ARG A 604 -20.19 -17.75 21.24
CA ARG A 604 -20.53 -19.14 20.96
C ARG A 604 -19.87 -19.67 19.68
N HIS A 605 -19.45 -18.81 18.74
CA HIS A 605 -18.76 -19.20 17.51
C HIS A 605 -17.25 -19.46 17.73
N ARG A 606 -16.92 -20.30 18.72
CA ARG A 606 -15.55 -20.53 19.21
C ARG A 606 -14.55 -21.08 18.19
N GLU A 607 -15.03 -21.71 17.12
CA GLU A 607 -14.17 -22.31 16.09
C GLU A 607 -13.88 -21.34 14.94
N HIS A 608 -14.58 -20.20 14.91
CA HIS A 608 -14.60 -19.27 13.77
C HIS A 608 -14.25 -17.84 14.17
N PHE A 609 -13.60 -17.66 15.32
CA PHE A 609 -13.28 -16.35 15.89
C PHE A 609 -12.40 -15.46 14.98
N ARG A 610 -11.63 -16.05 14.06
CA ARG A 610 -10.83 -15.29 13.09
C ARG A 610 -11.70 -14.40 12.19
N LEU A 611 -12.94 -14.82 11.94
CA LEU A 611 -13.91 -14.10 11.11
C LEU A 611 -14.49 -12.87 11.81
N LEU A 612 -14.31 -12.74 13.12
CA LEU A 612 -14.98 -11.72 13.94
C LEU A 612 -14.12 -10.45 14.12
N LYS A 613 -12.94 -10.35 13.48
CA LYS A 613 -12.05 -9.17 13.54
C LYS A 613 -12.03 -8.54 14.96
N HIS A 614 -12.24 -7.23 15.13
CA HIS A 614 -12.19 -6.56 16.43
C HIS A 614 -13.44 -6.71 17.31
N ILE A 615 -14.61 -7.06 16.75
CA ILE A 615 -15.86 -7.18 17.54
C ILE A 615 -15.82 -8.31 18.57
N LEU A 616 -14.90 -9.27 18.40
CA LEU A 616 -14.64 -10.30 19.39
C LEU A 616 -14.11 -9.69 20.71
N GLY A 617 -13.26 -8.67 20.64
CA GLY A 617 -12.75 -7.94 21.79
C GLY A 617 -13.87 -7.26 22.57
N ASP A 618 -14.82 -6.63 21.86
CA ASP A 618 -16.00 -6.03 22.49
C ASP A 618 -16.89 -7.06 23.18
N ALA A 619 -17.07 -8.22 22.55
CA ALA A 619 -17.81 -9.31 23.15
C ALA A 619 -17.14 -9.83 24.44
N PHE A 620 -15.80 -9.96 24.45
CA PHE A 620 -15.06 -10.28 25.67
C PHE A 620 -15.20 -9.20 26.74
N ARG A 621 -15.10 -7.92 26.38
CA ARG A 621 -15.29 -6.78 27.28
C ARG A 621 -16.65 -6.84 27.98
N LEU A 622 -17.73 -7.04 27.24
CA LEU A 622 -19.09 -7.19 27.78
C LEU A 622 -19.22 -8.43 28.68
N ALA A 623 -18.67 -9.57 28.27
CA ALA A 623 -18.68 -10.78 29.10
C ALA A 623 -17.99 -10.54 30.45
N GLY A 624 -16.86 -9.83 30.46
CA GLY A 624 -16.15 -9.45 31.68
C GLY A 624 -16.93 -8.45 32.55
N ASN A 625 -17.59 -7.45 31.94
CA ASN A 625 -18.36 -6.43 32.66
C ASN A 625 -19.64 -6.99 33.31
N HIS A 626 -20.27 -8.01 32.70
CA HIS A 626 -21.52 -8.62 33.17
C HIS A 626 -21.36 -9.97 33.91
N ASP A 627 -20.14 -10.36 34.26
CA ASP A 627 -19.83 -11.62 34.98
C ASP A 627 -20.36 -12.90 34.27
N LEU A 628 -20.25 -12.97 32.94
CA LEU A 628 -20.68 -14.13 32.14
C LEU A 628 -19.69 -15.31 32.23
N LYS A 629 -19.71 -16.03 33.36
CA LYS A 629 -18.73 -17.09 33.70
C LYS A 629 -18.63 -18.23 32.70
N GLU A 630 -19.67 -18.50 31.91
CA GLU A 630 -19.66 -19.54 30.88
C GLU A 630 -18.65 -19.29 29.74
N HIS A 631 -18.17 -18.05 29.59
CA HIS A 631 -17.17 -17.67 28.59
C HIS A 631 -15.73 -17.65 29.10
N ALA A 632 -15.49 -17.88 30.41
CA ALA A 632 -14.15 -17.85 31.01
C ALA A 632 -13.16 -18.82 30.34
N GLU A 633 -13.60 -20.05 30.04
CA GLU A 633 -12.75 -21.03 29.36
C GLU A 633 -12.42 -20.64 27.92
N PHE A 634 -13.30 -19.91 27.23
CA PHE A 634 -13.01 -19.43 25.88
C PHE A 634 -12.03 -18.25 25.89
N ALA A 635 -12.20 -17.30 26.80
CA ALA A 635 -11.25 -16.20 26.99
C ALA A 635 -9.84 -16.75 27.32
N LYS A 636 -9.76 -17.71 28.23
CA LYS A 636 -8.53 -18.48 28.52
C LYS A 636 -7.94 -19.11 27.27
N TYR A 637 -8.74 -19.87 26.53
CA TYR A 637 -8.30 -20.54 25.31
C TYR A 637 -7.70 -19.55 24.31
N TYR A 638 -8.41 -18.44 24.04
CA TYR A 638 -7.98 -17.40 23.10
C TYR A 638 -6.63 -16.79 23.52
N VAL A 639 -6.54 -16.34 24.77
CA VAL A 639 -5.30 -15.77 25.35
C VAL A 639 -4.14 -16.75 25.23
N THR A 640 -4.36 -18.03 25.56
CA THR A 640 -3.29 -19.03 25.47
C THR A 640 -2.89 -19.37 24.04
N ARG A 641 -3.83 -19.30 23.08
CA ARG A 641 -3.57 -19.63 21.67
C ARG A 641 -2.78 -18.52 20.98
N VAL A 642 -3.16 -17.26 21.16
CA VAL A 642 -2.40 -16.10 20.63
C VAL A 642 -1.00 -16.09 21.22
N ALA A 643 -0.88 -16.28 22.54
CA ALA A 643 0.42 -16.34 23.18
C ALA A 643 1.27 -17.55 22.77
N ALA A 644 0.71 -18.57 22.12
CA ALA A 644 1.42 -19.79 21.69
C ALA A 644 1.88 -19.76 20.24
N ILE A 645 1.67 -18.66 19.50
CA ILE A 645 2.21 -18.48 18.14
C ILE A 645 3.74 -18.63 18.18
N GLU A 646 4.27 -19.44 17.27
CA GLU A 646 5.71 -19.59 17.04
C GLU A 646 6.18 -18.40 16.19
N VAL A 647 7.32 -17.83 16.58
CA VAL A 647 7.85 -16.58 16.05
C VAL A 647 9.29 -16.86 15.66
N ASP A 648 9.54 -16.95 14.35
CA ASP A 648 10.85 -17.23 13.76
C ASP A 648 11.54 -15.96 13.24
N ASP A 649 10.81 -14.83 13.25
CA ASP A 649 11.26 -13.52 12.79
C ASP A 649 11.41 -12.56 13.99
N THR A 650 12.54 -11.88 14.06
CA THR A 650 12.88 -10.91 15.12
C THR A 650 12.01 -9.66 15.10
N GLU A 651 11.38 -9.33 13.98
CA GLU A 651 10.54 -8.14 13.83
C GLU A 651 9.03 -8.43 13.91
N MET A 652 8.65 -9.71 14.00
CA MET A 652 7.24 -10.11 14.00
C MET A 652 6.42 -9.40 15.09
N THR A 653 5.25 -8.91 14.70
CA THR A 653 4.22 -8.32 15.57
C THR A 653 2.90 -9.09 15.50
N ILE A 654 2.02 -8.88 16.48
CA ILE A 654 0.64 -9.34 16.46
C ILE A 654 -0.21 -8.30 15.72
N GLU A 655 -0.92 -8.74 14.69
CA GLU A 655 -1.87 -7.91 13.95
C GLU A 655 -2.85 -7.17 14.89
N ASP A 656 -3.07 -5.87 14.64
CA ASP A 656 -3.75 -4.94 15.57
C ASP A 656 -5.08 -5.46 16.14
N PHE A 657 -5.96 -5.99 15.29
CA PHE A 657 -7.25 -6.52 15.74
C PHE A 657 -7.09 -7.77 16.61
N THR A 658 -6.11 -8.63 16.30
CA THR A 658 -5.79 -9.80 17.13
C THR A 658 -5.23 -9.36 18.49
N LEU A 659 -4.42 -8.31 18.52
CA LEU A 659 -3.87 -7.75 19.76
C LEU A 659 -4.95 -7.13 20.65
N LEU A 660 -5.87 -6.33 20.08
CA LEU A 660 -7.02 -5.78 20.83
C LEU A 660 -7.89 -6.88 21.43
N ASN A 661 -8.23 -7.90 20.63
CA ASN A 661 -8.99 -9.05 21.11
C ASN A 661 -8.26 -9.80 22.23
N TYR A 662 -6.95 -9.99 22.08
CA TYR A 662 -6.11 -10.64 23.07
C TYR A 662 -6.12 -9.90 24.41
N ILE A 663 -6.01 -8.57 24.36
CA ILE A 663 -6.03 -7.70 25.53
C ILE A 663 -7.40 -7.76 26.22
N GLU A 664 -8.50 -7.56 25.49
CA GLU A 664 -9.84 -7.63 26.08
C GLU A 664 -10.19 -9.03 26.58
N ALA A 665 -9.75 -10.09 25.91
CA ALA A 665 -9.89 -11.47 26.39
C ALA A 665 -9.12 -11.71 27.70
N ALA A 666 -7.90 -11.18 27.83
CA ALA A 666 -7.11 -11.29 29.05
C ALA A 666 -7.75 -10.55 30.23
N ILE A 667 -8.28 -9.35 30.00
CA ILE A 667 -9.03 -8.56 30.98
C ILE A 667 -10.30 -9.30 31.39
N ALA A 668 -11.10 -9.75 30.42
CA ALA A 668 -12.33 -10.50 30.67
C ALA A 668 -12.06 -11.78 31.46
N TRP A 669 -11.04 -12.55 31.08
CA TRP A 669 -10.65 -13.75 31.83
C TRP A 669 -10.24 -13.41 33.27
N CYS A 670 -9.52 -12.31 33.49
CA CYS A 670 -9.18 -11.86 34.84
C CYS A 670 -10.41 -11.49 35.67
N LYS A 671 -11.45 -10.91 35.06
CA LYS A 671 -12.72 -10.60 35.75
C LYS A 671 -13.51 -11.88 36.08
N LEU A 672 -13.56 -12.84 35.16
CA LEU A 672 -14.38 -14.06 35.26
C LEU A 672 -13.75 -15.19 36.09
N ASP A 673 -12.43 -15.40 35.97
CA ASP A 673 -11.65 -16.35 36.79
C ASP A 673 -10.29 -15.75 37.18
N PRO A 674 -10.28 -14.85 38.20
CA PRO A 674 -9.08 -14.10 38.59
C PRO A 674 -7.91 -15.00 38.99
N LYS A 675 -8.19 -16.15 39.64
CA LYS A 675 -7.14 -17.01 40.19
C LYS A 675 -6.37 -17.74 39.07
N ALA A 676 -7.08 -18.30 38.09
CA ALA A 676 -6.45 -19.00 36.97
C ALA A 676 -5.78 -18.02 35.99
N ALA A 677 -6.44 -16.90 35.70
CA ALA A 677 -5.91 -15.85 34.83
C ALA A 677 -4.58 -15.33 35.38
N LYS A 678 -4.50 -14.99 36.67
CA LYS A 678 -3.27 -14.51 37.32
C LYS A 678 -2.12 -15.50 37.26
N ALA A 679 -2.38 -16.79 37.49
CA ALA A 679 -1.34 -17.82 37.44
C ALA A 679 -0.74 -17.92 36.02
N THR A 680 -1.59 -17.82 35.00
CA THR A 680 -1.19 -17.84 33.59
C THR A 680 -0.48 -16.54 33.20
N ALA A 681 -1.00 -15.39 33.59
CA ALA A 681 -0.39 -14.09 33.35
C ALA A 681 1.05 -14.01 33.88
N LYS A 682 1.30 -14.52 35.09
CA LYS A 682 2.67 -14.62 35.65
C LYS A 682 3.60 -15.50 34.82
N LYS A 683 3.08 -16.56 34.19
CA LYS A 683 3.85 -17.45 33.32
C LYS A 683 4.17 -16.77 31.99
N LEU A 684 3.16 -16.16 31.37
CA LEU A 684 3.29 -15.48 30.07
C LEU A 684 4.17 -14.24 30.16
N PHE A 685 4.01 -13.42 31.20
CA PHE A 685 4.81 -12.20 31.41
C PHE A 685 6.31 -12.46 31.60
N LYS A 686 6.68 -13.67 32.04
CA LYS A 686 8.08 -14.10 32.20
C LYS A 686 8.65 -14.83 30.99
N ARG A 687 7.83 -15.15 29.99
CA ARG A 687 8.30 -15.77 28.75
C ARG A 687 9.21 -14.79 28.03
N LYS A 688 10.12 -15.32 27.23
CA LYS A 688 10.88 -14.56 26.23
C LYS A 688 10.61 -15.20 24.87
N THR A 689 10.43 -14.37 23.86
CA THR A 689 10.33 -14.76 22.45
C THR A 689 11.56 -14.24 21.71
N GLU A 690 11.75 -14.70 20.47
CA GLU A 690 12.84 -14.24 19.61
C GLU A 690 12.59 -12.79 19.14
N SER A 691 11.34 -12.46 18.78
CA SER A 691 10.90 -11.07 18.58
C SER A 691 10.69 -10.32 19.92
N PRO A 692 11.38 -9.16 20.12
CA PRO A 692 11.11 -8.26 21.22
C PRO A 692 9.73 -7.59 21.15
N TYR A 693 9.22 -7.28 19.95
CA TYR A 693 7.94 -6.60 19.77
C TYR A 693 6.77 -7.50 20.15
N PHE A 694 6.82 -8.77 19.73
CA PHE A 694 5.84 -9.78 20.14
C PHE A 694 5.84 -9.95 21.67
N ASP A 695 7.01 -9.95 22.32
CA ASP A 695 7.12 -10.04 23.78
C ASP A 695 6.44 -8.85 24.49
N LEU A 696 6.62 -7.64 23.97
CA LEU A 696 5.97 -6.42 24.50
C LEU A 696 4.45 -6.51 24.40
N GLU A 697 3.92 -7.01 23.28
CA GLU A 697 2.49 -7.14 23.02
C GLU A 697 1.83 -8.20 23.92
N ILE A 698 2.51 -9.34 24.12
CA ILE A 698 2.10 -10.34 25.11
C ILE A 698 2.08 -9.75 26.52
N LYS A 699 3.14 -9.03 26.91
CA LYS A 699 3.22 -8.40 28.25
C LYS A 699 2.14 -7.35 28.45
N SER A 700 1.83 -6.56 27.42
CA SER A 700 0.76 -5.57 27.47
C SER A 700 -0.57 -6.17 27.90
N GLY A 701 -0.99 -7.27 27.26
CA GLY A 701 -2.24 -7.94 27.60
C GLY A 701 -2.27 -8.56 29.01
N GLN A 702 -1.12 -8.86 29.61
CA GLN A 702 -1.06 -9.45 30.95
C GLN A 702 -1.04 -8.44 32.09
N LEU A 703 -0.71 -7.16 31.83
CA LEU A 703 -0.53 -6.16 32.88
C LEU A 703 -1.76 -5.96 33.76
N TYR A 704 -2.96 -5.95 33.16
CA TYR A 704 -4.22 -5.83 33.91
C TYR A 704 -4.32 -6.88 35.02
N ALA A 705 -4.15 -8.15 34.67
CA ALA A 705 -4.32 -9.27 35.61
C ALA A 705 -3.27 -9.26 36.73
N LEU A 706 -2.07 -8.74 36.44
CA LEU A 706 -0.98 -8.64 37.41
C LEU A 706 -1.18 -7.44 38.37
N LEU A 707 -1.56 -6.28 37.84
CA LEU A 707 -1.80 -5.06 38.63
C LEU A 707 -3.11 -5.10 39.42
N ALA A 708 -4.10 -5.91 39.00
CA ALA A 708 -5.34 -6.08 39.76
C ALA A 708 -5.12 -6.65 41.17
N ASP A 709 -4.04 -7.42 41.37
CA ASP A 709 -3.66 -8.01 42.66
C ASP A 709 -2.81 -7.08 43.52
N ASP A 710 -1.84 -6.40 42.90
CA ASP A 710 -0.88 -5.51 43.56
C ASP A 710 -0.69 -4.25 42.73
N LYS A 711 -1.56 -3.26 43.00
CA LYS A 711 -1.63 -2.00 42.25
C LYS A 711 -0.40 -1.12 42.43
N ASP A 712 0.34 -1.31 43.51
CA ASP A 712 1.50 -0.49 43.88
C ASP A 712 2.83 -1.20 43.54
N ASN A 713 2.78 -2.31 42.80
CA ASN A 713 3.97 -3.05 42.43
C ASN A 713 4.87 -2.23 41.50
N ALA A 714 6.03 -1.80 42.02
CA ALA A 714 6.93 -0.91 41.30
C ALA A 714 7.46 -1.49 39.97
N GLU A 715 7.68 -2.81 39.89
CA GLU A 715 8.15 -3.48 38.67
C GLU A 715 7.06 -3.46 37.60
N LEU A 716 5.82 -3.83 37.96
CA LEU A 716 4.69 -3.86 37.03
C LEU A 716 4.26 -2.46 36.58
N LEU A 717 4.28 -1.48 37.50
CA LEU A 717 4.05 -0.08 37.17
C LEU A 717 5.16 0.47 36.25
N GLY A 718 6.42 0.03 36.44
CA GLY A 718 7.53 0.35 35.54
C GLY A 718 7.29 -0.16 34.12
N TRP A 719 6.80 -1.39 33.97
CA TRP A 719 6.39 -1.94 32.66
C TRP A 719 5.22 -1.19 32.04
N ALA A 720 4.21 -0.83 32.84
CA ALA A 720 3.09 -0.03 32.34
C ALA A 720 3.56 1.34 31.82
N ARG A 721 4.50 2.01 32.52
CA ARG A 721 5.10 3.27 32.05
C ARG A 721 5.92 3.10 30.78
N ARG A 722 6.72 2.04 30.69
CA ARG A 722 7.49 1.72 29.48
C ARG A 722 6.58 1.58 28.26
N LEU A 723 5.51 0.80 28.37
CA LEU A 723 4.56 0.61 27.27
C LEU A 723 3.76 1.88 26.94
N LEU A 724 3.29 2.63 27.95
CA LEU A 724 2.63 3.94 27.73
C LEU A 724 3.60 5.02 27.24
N GLY A 725 4.90 4.80 27.39
CA GLY A 725 5.94 5.70 26.91
C GLY A 725 6.21 5.56 25.41
N ASN A 726 5.72 4.50 24.76
CA ASN A 726 5.69 4.42 23.30
C ASN A 726 4.71 5.49 22.76
N ARG A 727 5.16 6.34 21.83
CA ARG A 727 4.43 7.53 21.35
C ARG A 727 3.92 7.42 19.91
N SER A 728 4.18 6.32 19.21
CA SER A 728 3.75 6.11 17.81
C SER A 728 2.29 5.69 17.64
N ASN A 729 1.52 5.60 18.73
CA ASN A 729 0.16 5.07 18.75
C ASN A 729 0.04 3.55 18.51
N ALA A 730 1.11 2.79 18.72
CA ALA A 730 1.06 1.33 18.62
C ALA A 730 -0.06 0.71 19.49
N THR A 731 -0.83 -0.23 18.93
CA THR A 731 -1.98 -0.89 19.58
C THR A 731 -1.66 -1.52 20.94
N ARG A 732 -0.39 -1.88 21.17
CA ARG A 732 0.12 -2.42 22.44
C ARG A 732 -0.08 -1.49 23.64
N ILE A 733 -0.34 -0.19 23.46
CA ILE A 733 -0.66 0.71 24.58
C ILE A 733 -2.05 0.44 25.20
N CYS A 734 -2.93 -0.28 24.50
CA CYS A 734 -4.30 -0.55 24.96
C CYS A 734 -4.32 -1.25 26.34
N GLY A 735 -3.52 -2.29 26.53
CA GLY A 735 -3.46 -3.05 27.78
C GLY A 735 -3.19 -2.18 29.03
N PRO A 736 -2.08 -1.41 29.07
CA PRO A 736 -1.81 -0.53 30.19
C PRO A 736 -2.79 0.65 30.32
N LEU A 737 -3.35 1.20 29.24
CA LEU A 737 -4.43 2.21 29.33
C LEU A 737 -5.65 1.64 30.07
N ARG A 738 -6.14 0.48 29.62
CA ARG A 738 -7.29 -0.22 30.25
C ARG A 738 -7.01 -0.54 31.71
N ALA A 739 -5.80 -1.02 32.04
CA ALA A 739 -5.38 -1.27 33.42
C ALA A 739 -5.38 0.02 34.26
N ALA A 740 -4.83 1.12 33.73
CA ALA A 740 -4.78 2.40 34.44
C ALA A 740 -6.18 2.93 34.76
N GLY A 741 -7.07 2.95 33.76
CA GLY A 741 -8.45 3.42 33.90
C GLY A 741 -9.31 2.55 34.82
N GLU A 742 -9.42 1.25 34.53
CA GLU A 742 -10.32 0.35 35.26
C GLU A 742 -9.85 0.08 36.70
N LEU A 743 -8.53 -0.04 36.92
CA LEU A 743 -7.96 -0.27 38.26
C LEU A 743 -7.72 1.03 39.04
N LYS A 744 -7.87 2.20 38.39
CA LYS A 744 -7.67 3.55 38.96
C LYS A 744 -6.24 3.78 39.46
N LEU A 745 -5.25 3.50 38.61
CA LEU A 745 -3.83 3.67 38.92
C LEU A 745 -3.41 5.14 38.76
N THR A 746 -3.63 5.95 39.79
CA THR A 746 -3.35 7.40 39.77
C THR A 746 -1.87 7.74 39.51
N SER A 747 -0.95 6.80 39.78
CA SER A 747 0.48 6.97 39.48
C SER A 747 0.83 6.95 37.99
N LEU A 748 -0.13 6.67 37.11
CA LEU A 748 0.01 6.65 35.64
C LEU A 748 -0.76 7.80 34.95
N THR A 749 -1.32 8.74 35.71
CA THR A 749 -2.18 9.79 35.13
C THR A 749 -1.46 10.67 34.11
N GLU A 750 -0.19 11.01 34.34
CA GLU A 750 0.60 11.76 33.36
C GLU A 750 0.91 10.91 32.14
N ASP A 751 1.27 9.63 32.30
CA ASP A 751 1.57 8.72 31.19
C ASP A 751 0.36 8.55 30.24
N VAL A 752 -0.85 8.44 30.79
CA VAL A 752 -2.11 8.34 30.03
C VAL A 752 -2.43 9.64 29.27
N ARG A 753 -2.09 10.81 29.85
CA ARG A 753 -2.47 12.12 29.30
C ARG A 753 -1.94 12.34 27.87
N TYR A 754 -0.75 11.86 27.57
CA TYR A 754 -0.12 12.04 26.27
C TYR A 754 -0.91 11.39 25.12
N HIS A 755 -1.63 10.31 25.40
CA HIS A 755 -2.40 9.55 24.40
C HIS A 755 -3.78 10.15 24.08
N LEU A 756 -4.16 11.25 24.74
CA LEU A 756 -5.45 11.93 24.47
C LEU A 756 -5.45 12.70 23.14
N TYR A 757 -4.27 13.15 22.73
CA TYR A 757 -4.07 14.14 21.67
C TYR A 757 -3.21 13.65 20.51
N SER A 758 -2.77 12.38 20.54
CA SER A 758 -2.06 11.82 19.41
C SER A 758 -2.86 11.94 18.13
N ASP A 759 -2.18 12.23 17.01
CA ASP A 759 -2.84 12.29 15.73
C ASP A 759 -3.18 10.87 15.27
N TYR A 760 -4.48 10.63 15.08
CA TYR A 760 -5.04 9.36 14.63
C TYR A 760 -5.74 9.54 13.29
N SER A 761 -5.46 10.64 12.55
CA SER A 761 -6.20 11.04 11.36
C SER A 761 -5.95 10.18 10.13
N ASP A 762 -4.79 9.51 10.07
CA ASP A 762 -4.30 8.88 8.83
C ASP A 762 -4.24 7.35 8.91
N LEU A 763 -4.79 6.74 9.97
CA LEU A 763 -4.52 5.34 10.29
C LEU A 763 -5.76 4.54 10.72
N PHE A 764 -5.66 3.23 10.51
CA PHE A 764 -6.66 2.15 10.61
C PHE A 764 -7.73 2.28 11.73
N PRO A 765 -8.93 1.68 11.58
CA PRO A 765 -10.02 1.71 12.56
C PRO A 765 -9.65 1.34 14.00
N ALA A 766 -8.66 0.46 14.21
CA ALA A 766 -8.16 0.07 15.54
C ALA A 766 -7.62 1.28 16.35
N GLN A 767 -7.07 2.29 15.68
CA GLN A 767 -6.47 3.43 16.35
C GLN A 767 -7.49 4.47 16.83
N VAL A 768 -8.64 4.58 16.14
CA VAL A 768 -9.79 5.37 16.62
C VAL A 768 -10.26 4.84 17.98
N LEU A 769 -10.27 3.52 18.17
CA LEU A 769 -10.64 2.88 19.44
C LEU A 769 -9.63 3.19 20.56
N LEU A 770 -8.32 3.20 20.27
CA LEU A 770 -7.28 3.53 21.26
C LEU A 770 -7.49 4.92 21.85
N LYS A 771 -7.87 5.88 21.00
CA LYS A 771 -8.19 7.24 21.43
C LYS A 771 -9.34 7.25 22.44
N GLU A 772 -10.43 6.55 22.15
CA GLU A 772 -11.58 6.46 23.06
C GLU A 772 -11.19 5.80 24.40
N ILE A 773 -10.38 4.74 24.36
CA ILE A 773 -9.84 4.07 25.54
C ILE A 773 -8.96 5.01 26.38
N ALA A 774 -8.11 5.81 25.74
CA ALA A 774 -7.27 6.80 26.44
C ALA A 774 -8.15 7.85 27.14
N TRP A 775 -9.17 8.35 26.43
CA TRP A 775 -10.16 9.29 26.95
C TRP A 775 -10.89 8.75 28.18
N ASP A 776 -11.40 7.52 28.11
CA ASP A 776 -12.12 6.88 29.20
C ASP A 776 -11.22 6.58 30.40
N SER A 777 -9.98 6.15 30.14
CA SER A 777 -8.98 5.91 31.17
C SER A 777 -8.62 7.19 31.91
N TYR A 778 -8.44 8.31 31.19
CA TYR A 778 -8.15 9.61 31.78
C TYR A 778 -9.32 10.13 32.63
N ARG A 779 -10.56 10.02 32.14
CA ARG A 779 -11.78 10.39 32.89
C ARG A 779 -11.94 9.57 34.16
N ALA A 780 -11.64 8.26 34.10
CA ALA A 780 -11.71 7.38 35.27
C ALA A 780 -10.69 7.77 36.36
N LEU A 781 -9.52 8.27 35.96
CA LEU A 781 -8.47 8.76 36.85
C LEU A 781 -8.73 10.18 37.39
N ASN A 782 -9.40 11.05 36.62
CA ASN A 782 -9.59 12.47 36.93
C ASN A 782 -11.07 12.85 37.09
N LYS A 783 -11.70 12.34 38.15
CA LYS A 783 -13.15 12.51 38.41
C LYS A 783 -13.63 13.96 38.55
N ASP A 784 -12.75 14.89 38.91
CA ASP A 784 -13.07 16.32 39.08
C ASP A 784 -12.84 17.15 37.80
N CYS A 785 -12.28 16.55 36.75
CA CYS A 785 -12.05 17.20 35.46
C CYS A 785 -13.30 17.03 34.59
N ALA A 786 -14.34 17.83 34.87
CA ALA A 786 -15.63 17.78 34.16
C ALA A 786 -15.52 18.13 32.66
N GLU A 787 -14.45 18.81 32.26
CA GLU A 787 -14.09 19.04 30.88
C GLU A 787 -12.61 18.78 30.74
N ALA A 788 -12.26 17.68 30.09
CA ALA A 788 -10.92 17.60 29.54
C ALA A 788 -10.68 18.77 28.58
N PRO A 789 -9.43 19.24 28.40
CA PRO A 789 -9.15 20.42 27.59
C PRO A 789 -9.82 20.32 26.22
N ALA A 790 -10.75 21.24 25.95
CA ALA A 790 -11.54 21.23 24.73
C ALA A 790 -10.64 21.22 23.50
N ARG A 791 -10.88 20.28 22.57
CA ARG A 791 -10.19 20.19 21.27
C ARG A 791 -10.47 21.46 20.47
N ARG A 792 -9.67 22.49 20.65
CA ARG A 792 -9.77 23.71 19.85
C ARG A 792 -9.16 23.42 18.49
N LYS A 793 -10.00 23.09 17.50
CA LYS A 793 -9.62 22.96 16.07
C LYS A 793 -8.82 24.16 15.51
N LYS A 794 -8.78 25.30 16.22
CA LYS A 794 -8.03 26.50 15.85
C LYS A 794 -6.70 26.69 16.61
N ASP A 795 -6.49 26.04 17.75
CA ASP A 795 -5.26 26.15 18.56
C ASP A 795 -4.27 24.99 18.29
N GLN A 796 -4.60 24.07 17.38
CA GLN A 796 -3.79 22.87 17.08
C GLN A 796 -2.40 23.17 16.53
N PHE A 797 -2.12 24.42 16.13
CA PHE A 797 -0.80 24.81 15.68
C PHE A 797 -0.35 26.00 16.50
N ALA A 798 0.91 25.98 16.94
CA ALA A 798 1.53 27.11 17.63
C ALA A 798 1.56 28.39 16.79
N SER A 799 0.95 28.45 15.59
CA SER A 799 0.85 29.59 14.69
C SER A 799 0.30 30.88 15.33
N TYR A 800 -0.40 30.79 16.46
CA TYR A 800 -0.89 31.94 17.23
C TYR A 800 -0.11 32.25 18.52
N VAL A 801 0.88 31.43 18.88
CA VAL A 801 1.75 31.68 20.03
C VAL A 801 2.78 32.75 19.64
N ASP A 802 2.89 33.82 20.41
CA ASP A 802 3.93 34.83 20.15
C ASP A 802 5.33 34.19 20.26
N VAL A 803 6.30 34.64 19.46
CA VAL A 803 7.66 34.03 19.39
C VAL A 803 8.34 33.99 20.75
N ASP A 804 8.13 35.01 21.60
CA ASP A 804 8.67 35.10 22.97
C ASP A 804 8.03 34.13 23.96
N LYS A 805 6.93 33.47 23.60
CA LYS A 805 6.22 32.47 24.43
C LYS A 805 6.41 31.03 23.95
N LEU A 806 7.19 30.81 22.88
CA LEU A 806 7.41 29.47 22.34
C LEU A 806 8.08 28.53 23.36
N ALA A 807 9.03 29.04 24.16
CA ALA A 807 9.66 28.24 25.22
C ALA A 807 8.68 27.80 26.31
N ASP A 808 7.74 28.67 26.70
CA ASP A 808 6.68 28.36 27.68
C ASP A 808 5.67 27.35 27.11
N ALA A 809 5.35 27.45 25.82
CA ALA A 809 4.42 26.54 25.13
C ALA A 809 4.91 25.08 25.14
N LEU A 810 6.23 24.84 25.16
CA LEU A 810 6.79 23.48 25.28
C LEU A 810 6.42 22.79 26.60
N GLY A 811 6.15 23.55 27.67
CA GLY A 811 5.70 23.02 28.95
C GLY A 811 4.20 22.70 29.02
N HIS A 812 3.46 22.93 27.94
CA HIS A 812 2.01 22.80 27.87
C HIS A 812 1.56 21.85 26.72
N PRO A 813 1.97 20.56 26.73
CA PRO A 813 1.53 19.59 25.72
C PRO A 813 0.00 19.40 25.68
N GLU A 814 -0.70 19.72 26.76
CA GLU A 814 -2.17 19.69 26.81
C GLU A 814 -2.85 20.83 26.00
N ARG A 815 -2.06 21.78 25.49
CA ARG A 815 -2.52 22.96 24.74
C ARG A 815 -1.92 23.09 23.35
N HIS A 816 -0.78 22.45 23.10
CA HIS A 816 0.04 22.69 21.91
C HIS A 816 0.55 21.39 21.31
N ASP A 817 0.56 21.34 19.98
CA ASP A 817 1.36 20.37 19.22
C ASP A 817 2.84 20.74 19.34
N LEU A 818 3.58 19.94 20.11
CA LEU A 818 4.97 20.22 20.47
C LEU A 818 5.93 20.09 19.28
N ASP A 819 5.64 19.24 18.30
CA ASP A 819 6.46 19.14 17.10
C ASP A 819 6.38 20.46 16.31
N HIS A 820 5.16 20.99 16.15
CA HIS A 820 4.96 22.29 15.51
C HIS A 820 5.59 23.44 16.31
N VAL A 821 5.55 23.41 17.65
CA VAL A 821 6.26 24.40 18.49
C VAL A 821 7.77 24.33 18.22
N CYS A 822 8.36 23.14 18.21
CA CYS A 822 9.79 22.94 17.93
C CYS A 822 10.16 23.43 16.53
N LYS A 823 9.35 23.10 15.52
CA LYS A 823 9.50 23.56 14.14
C LYS A 823 9.48 25.08 14.04
N ARG A 824 8.63 25.76 14.80
CA ARG A 824 8.61 27.24 14.87
C ARG A 824 9.83 27.80 15.58
N ILE A 825 10.28 27.22 16.69
CA ILE A 825 11.52 27.62 17.36
C ILE A 825 12.69 27.60 16.37
N TYR A 826 12.80 26.51 15.59
CA TYR A 826 13.81 26.37 14.54
C TYR A 826 13.64 27.41 13.42
N LYS A 827 12.46 27.49 12.77
CA LYS A 827 12.22 28.37 11.62
C LYS A 827 12.34 29.86 11.93
N GLU A 828 11.95 30.26 13.14
CA GLU A 828 12.07 31.65 13.61
C GLU A 828 13.45 31.95 14.23
N ASN A 829 14.34 30.96 14.29
CA ASN A 829 15.66 31.04 14.93
C ASN A 829 15.59 31.60 16.37
N HIS A 830 14.63 31.10 17.16
CA HIS A 830 14.38 31.57 18.53
C HIS A 830 15.37 30.93 19.51
N ILE A 831 16.33 31.73 19.99
CA ILE A 831 17.33 31.30 20.97
C ILE A 831 16.93 31.79 22.36
N SER A 832 16.69 30.85 23.29
CA SER A 832 16.27 31.12 24.67
C SER A 832 16.83 30.06 25.63
N PRO A 833 17.50 30.47 26.73
CA PRO A 833 17.97 29.54 27.76
C PRO A 833 16.83 28.72 28.40
N GLU A 834 15.62 29.29 28.45
CA GLU A 834 14.42 28.62 28.97
C GLU A 834 13.92 27.50 28.06
N ALA A 835 14.20 27.56 26.75
CA ALA A 835 13.82 26.52 25.79
C ALA A 835 14.62 25.23 25.97
N ILE A 836 15.90 25.31 26.36
CA ILE A 836 16.80 24.15 26.51
C ILE A 836 16.24 23.07 27.47
N PRO A 837 15.89 23.38 28.73
CA PRO A 837 15.35 22.36 29.64
C PRO A 837 13.99 21.81 29.17
N ALA A 838 13.15 22.62 28.54
CA ALA A 838 11.85 22.17 28.04
C ALA A 838 11.99 21.23 26.84
N LEU A 839 12.84 21.57 25.86
CA LEU A 839 13.17 20.72 24.72
C LEU A 839 13.86 19.42 25.17
N SER A 840 14.74 19.50 26.16
CA SER A 840 15.40 18.33 26.74
C SER A 840 14.41 17.37 27.38
N GLN A 841 13.44 17.89 28.15
CA GLN A 841 12.38 17.07 28.74
C GLN A 841 11.48 16.46 27.67
N TYR A 842 11.06 17.26 26.68
CA TYR A 842 10.26 16.77 25.55
C TYR A 842 10.95 15.61 24.83
N LEU A 843 12.22 15.77 24.45
CA LEU A 843 12.98 14.71 23.78
C LEU A 843 13.25 13.51 24.70
N THR A 844 13.42 13.72 26.00
CA THR A 844 13.54 12.61 26.97
C THR A 844 12.26 11.77 26.96
N ASP A 845 11.09 12.41 27.08
CA ASP A 845 9.80 11.73 27.08
C ASP A 845 9.50 11.01 25.77
N LEU A 846 10.02 11.52 24.65
CA LEU A 846 9.86 10.97 23.31
C LEU A 846 10.80 9.77 23.05
N LEU A 847 12.06 9.90 23.48
CA LEU A 847 13.14 8.98 23.10
C LEU A 847 13.39 7.85 24.10
N GLN A 848 12.95 8.00 25.35
CA GLN A 848 13.25 7.08 26.46
C GLN A 848 12.92 5.61 26.13
N TYR A 849 11.89 5.36 25.33
CA TYR A 849 11.41 4.02 24.94
C TYR A 849 11.27 3.85 23.42
N SER A 850 11.92 4.68 22.61
CA SER A 850 11.72 4.64 21.16
C SER A 850 12.24 3.36 20.49
N GLY A 851 13.06 2.55 21.17
CA GLY A 851 13.50 1.24 20.69
C GLY A 851 12.47 0.12 20.90
N ASP A 852 11.37 0.41 21.59
CA ASP A 852 10.21 -0.48 21.72
C ASP A 852 9.16 -0.23 20.62
N ASP A 853 9.50 0.59 19.65
CA ASP A 853 8.60 1.10 18.62
C ASP A 853 8.95 0.53 17.25
N THR A 854 7.93 0.11 16.50
CA THR A 854 8.08 -0.35 15.11
C THR A 854 7.93 0.81 14.12
N ASP A 855 7.18 1.85 14.51
CA ASP A 855 7.01 3.06 13.72
C ASP A 855 7.96 4.15 14.23
N ARG A 856 8.68 4.81 13.31
CA ARG A 856 9.70 5.80 13.67
C ARG A 856 9.04 7.06 14.25
N VAL A 857 9.17 7.25 15.57
CA VAL A 857 8.76 8.48 16.25
C VAL A 857 9.60 9.67 15.76
N GLU A 858 8.98 10.71 15.22
CA GLU A 858 9.70 11.87 14.68
C GLU A 858 10.29 12.78 15.79
N ALA A 859 11.58 12.62 16.08
CA ALA A 859 12.33 13.51 17.00
C ALA A 859 12.99 14.71 16.31
N ARG A 860 12.83 14.81 14.99
CA ARG A 860 13.55 15.72 14.09
C ARG A 860 13.47 17.18 14.52
N GLU A 861 12.26 17.70 14.68
CA GLU A 861 12.07 19.13 14.93
C GLU A 861 12.54 19.52 16.34
N GLY A 862 12.39 18.63 17.32
CA GLY A 862 12.93 18.84 18.67
C GLY A 862 14.46 18.94 18.70
N LEU A 863 15.15 18.08 17.95
CA LEU A 863 16.61 18.11 17.83
C LEU A 863 17.10 19.34 17.06
N ARG A 864 16.40 19.76 16.00
CA ARG A 864 16.65 21.03 15.29
C ARG A 864 16.50 22.25 16.20
N ALA A 865 15.45 22.26 17.02
CA ALA A 865 15.19 23.33 17.97
C ALA A 865 16.27 23.41 19.07
N LEU A 866 16.76 22.26 19.58
CA LEU A 866 17.90 22.22 20.51
C LEU A 866 19.18 22.71 19.86
N ARG A 867 19.41 22.32 18.60
CA ARG A 867 20.64 22.63 17.88
C ARG A 867 20.88 24.13 17.76
N ILE A 868 19.85 24.91 17.41
CA ILE A 868 20.00 26.36 17.25
C ILE A 868 20.30 27.10 18.57
N GLN A 869 20.09 26.47 19.73
CA GLN A 869 20.47 27.03 21.02
C GLN A 869 22.00 27.07 21.22
N GLY A 870 22.77 26.41 20.34
CA GLY A 870 24.22 26.42 20.37
C GLY A 870 24.80 25.68 21.57
N VAL A 871 26.05 25.98 21.92
CA VAL A 871 26.86 25.21 22.89
C VAL A 871 26.17 24.98 24.24
N ASP A 872 25.27 25.87 24.65
CA ASP A 872 24.52 25.73 25.90
C ASP A 872 23.57 24.52 25.91
N ALA A 873 23.22 23.95 24.74
CA ALA A 873 22.43 22.71 24.62
C ALA A 873 23.27 21.42 24.78
N GLN A 874 24.59 21.49 24.82
CA GLN A 874 25.46 20.30 24.96
C GLN A 874 25.09 19.41 26.17
N PRO A 875 24.86 19.95 27.38
CA PRO A 875 24.49 19.12 28.52
C PRO A 875 23.15 18.41 28.35
N ALA A 876 22.19 19.05 27.68
CA ALA A 876 20.86 18.48 27.40
C ALA A 876 20.96 17.32 26.41
N LEU A 877 21.68 17.49 25.30
CA LEU A 877 21.92 16.42 24.33
C LEU A 877 22.69 15.25 24.96
N ALA A 878 23.70 15.55 25.77
CA ALA A 878 24.47 14.55 26.51
C ALA A 878 23.62 13.71 27.48
N SER A 879 22.60 14.31 28.11
CA SER A 879 21.68 13.53 28.96
C SER A 879 20.80 12.57 28.18
N LEU A 880 20.44 12.87 26.92
CA LEU A 880 19.65 11.97 26.08
C LEU A 880 20.41 10.69 25.70
N LEU A 881 21.75 10.73 25.66
CA LEU A 881 22.57 9.52 25.40
C LEU A 881 22.56 8.51 26.57
N GLN A 882 21.95 8.86 27.72
CA GLN A 882 21.86 7.98 28.89
C GLN A 882 20.54 7.17 28.94
N LEU A 883 19.68 7.30 27.93
CA LEU A 883 18.38 6.64 27.88
C LEU A 883 18.53 5.14 27.52
N GLU A 884 18.10 4.26 28.42
CA GLU A 884 18.33 2.79 28.32
C GLU A 884 17.59 2.07 27.18
N HIS A 885 16.46 2.60 26.71
CA HIS A 885 15.60 1.96 25.69
C HIS A 885 15.39 2.84 24.45
N MET A 886 16.31 3.77 24.19
CA MET A 886 16.31 4.58 22.97
C MET A 886 16.75 3.74 21.77
N ALA A 887 16.10 3.97 20.63
CA ALA A 887 16.45 3.35 19.36
C ALA A 887 17.89 3.71 18.93
N ALA A 888 18.55 2.79 18.23
CA ALA A 888 19.93 2.98 17.77
C ALA A 888 20.08 4.23 16.88
N ASP A 889 19.11 4.45 16.00
CA ASP A 889 19.11 5.60 15.08
C ASP A 889 19.02 6.92 15.83
N HIS A 890 18.14 7.02 16.83
CA HIS A 890 18.04 8.23 17.66
C HIS A 890 19.32 8.49 18.45
N PHE A 891 19.97 7.43 18.96
CA PHE A 891 21.27 7.54 19.61
C PHE A 891 22.33 8.13 18.66
N ASN A 892 22.44 7.59 17.45
CA ASN A 892 23.36 8.08 16.44
C ASN A 892 23.05 9.54 16.06
N THR A 893 21.78 9.87 15.80
CA THR A 893 21.33 11.24 15.49
C THR A 893 21.69 12.26 16.57
N ILE A 894 21.58 11.89 17.86
CA ILE A 894 21.99 12.78 18.95
C ILE A 894 23.51 13.00 18.93
N LEU A 895 24.31 11.96 18.72
CA LEU A 895 25.77 12.10 18.62
C LEU A 895 26.16 13.07 17.50
N TYR A 896 25.53 12.98 16.33
CA TYR A 896 25.74 13.95 15.26
C TYR A 896 25.34 15.36 15.68
N THR A 897 24.13 15.51 16.23
CA THR A 897 23.61 16.81 16.67
C THR A 897 24.59 17.47 17.65
N MET A 898 25.15 16.70 18.59
CA MET A 898 26.19 17.18 19.50
C MET A 898 27.46 17.63 18.77
N ARG A 899 27.90 16.92 17.73
CA ARG A 899 29.05 17.33 16.91
C ARG A 899 28.83 18.68 16.21
N PHE A 900 27.58 19.01 15.88
CA PHE A 900 27.23 20.26 15.19
C PHE A 900 26.94 21.43 16.13
N VAL A 901 26.48 21.13 17.34
CA VAL A 901 26.23 22.15 18.37
C VAL A 901 27.54 22.72 18.93
N GLU A 902 28.58 21.89 19.07
CA GLU A 902 29.92 22.33 19.46
C GLU A 902 30.75 22.67 18.21
N PRO A 903 31.18 23.93 17.99
CA PRO A 903 32.07 24.24 16.88
C PRO A 903 33.38 23.45 17.00
N GLU A 904 33.74 22.67 15.96
CA GLU A 904 34.96 21.86 15.96
C GLU A 904 36.22 22.70 16.28
N ALA A 905 36.23 23.98 15.86
CA ALA A 905 37.32 24.91 16.20
C ALA A 905 37.56 25.05 17.71
N ARG A 906 36.49 25.15 18.50
CA ARG A 906 36.56 25.28 19.96
C ARG A 906 37.10 24.01 20.61
N LEU A 907 36.68 22.84 20.13
CA LEU A 907 37.24 21.57 20.59
C LEU A 907 38.73 21.46 20.25
N ARG A 908 39.13 21.86 19.04
CA ARG A 908 40.54 21.84 18.63
C ARG A 908 41.38 22.75 19.53
N GLU A 909 40.92 23.96 19.86
CA GLU A 909 41.59 24.83 20.83
C GLU A 909 41.82 24.13 22.19
N TRP A 910 40.84 23.34 22.66
CA TRP A 910 41.01 22.49 23.83
C TRP A 910 42.05 21.37 23.60
N LEU A 911 42.01 20.64 22.48
CA LEU A 911 42.98 19.58 22.14
C LEU A 911 44.44 20.07 22.11
N TYR A 912 44.68 21.31 21.68
CA TYR A 912 46.03 21.88 21.60
C TYR A 912 46.51 22.54 22.89
N SER A 913 45.60 22.83 23.84
CA SER A 913 45.93 23.33 25.18
C SER A 913 45.98 22.25 26.26
N THR A 914 45.59 21.01 25.92
CA THR A 914 45.49 19.87 26.84
C THR A 914 46.72 18.95 26.76
N ASP A 915 47.11 18.37 27.90
CA ASP A 915 48.22 17.42 27.96
C ASP A 915 47.80 15.99 27.57
N ILE A 916 48.79 15.13 27.26
CA ILE A 916 48.53 13.75 26.84
C ILE A 916 47.85 12.89 27.92
N ALA A 917 48.08 13.15 29.21
CA ALA A 917 47.50 12.33 30.27
C ALA A 917 45.98 12.54 30.36
N GLU A 918 45.52 13.78 30.19
CA GLU A 918 44.10 14.11 30.12
C GLU A 918 43.46 13.53 28.84
N LEU A 919 44.12 13.61 27.69
CA LEU A 919 43.61 12.99 26.45
C LEU A 919 43.43 11.47 26.57
N LEU A 920 44.41 10.78 27.18
CA LEU A 920 44.30 9.34 27.44
C LEU A 920 43.19 9.00 28.43
N THR A 921 42.92 9.88 29.39
CA THR A 921 41.82 9.72 30.35
C THR A 921 40.47 9.83 29.63
N GLN A 922 40.29 10.86 28.80
CA GLN A 922 39.06 11.04 28.02
C GLN A 922 38.84 9.96 26.95
N LEU A 923 39.89 9.29 26.46
CA LEU A 923 39.72 8.11 25.59
C LEU A 923 39.30 6.86 26.37
N ALA A 924 39.82 6.68 27.59
CA ALA A 924 39.53 5.51 28.41
C ALA A 924 38.14 5.55 29.06
N ASP A 925 37.68 6.74 29.45
CA ASP A 925 36.39 7.00 30.11
C ASP A 925 35.88 8.40 29.69
N PRO A 926 35.30 8.52 28.48
CA PRO A 926 34.92 9.82 27.93
C PRO A 926 33.77 10.46 28.69
N ALA A 927 33.94 11.73 29.07
CA ALA A 927 32.78 12.53 29.47
C ALA A 927 31.79 12.64 28.28
N PRO A 928 30.46 12.68 28.51
CA PRO A 928 29.45 12.65 27.45
C PRO A 928 29.66 13.65 26.30
N ARG A 929 30.11 14.88 26.61
CA ARG A 929 30.41 15.92 25.60
C ARG A 929 31.53 15.55 24.61
N PHE A 930 32.37 14.57 24.95
CA PHE A 930 33.50 14.13 24.13
C PHE A 930 33.21 12.85 23.32
N LEU A 931 32.07 12.20 23.57
CA LEU A 931 31.63 11.02 22.81
C LEU A 931 31.60 11.23 21.29
N PRO A 932 31.11 12.35 20.73
CA PRO A 932 31.09 12.55 19.27
C PRO A 932 32.47 12.91 18.68
N TRP A 933 33.52 12.94 19.50
CA TRP A 933 34.85 13.47 19.16
C TRP A 933 36.01 12.53 19.50
N LEU A 934 35.75 11.25 19.80
CA LEU A 934 36.80 10.31 20.17
C LEU A 934 37.81 10.12 19.03
N ASP A 935 37.39 10.28 17.77
CA ASP A 935 38.28 10.27 16.60
C ASP A 935 39.36 11.36 16.68
N LEU A 936 38.96 12.61 16.99
CA LEU A 936 39.87 13.75 17.08
C LEU A 936 40.79 13.64 18.32
N ILE A 937 40.25 13.21 19.46
CA ILE A 937 41.03 12.98 20.68
C ILE A 937 42.08 11.88 20.44
N ALA A 938 41.67 10.78 19.77
CA ALA A 938 42.56 9.68 19.39
C ALA A 938 43.68 10.17 18.48
N ALA A 939 43.36 10.88 17.40
CA ALA A 939 44.35 11.39 16.46
C ALA A 939 45.38 12.31 17.14
N ARG A 940 44.93 13.20 18.05
CA ARG A 940 45.81 14.07 18.83
C ARG A 940 46.71 13.28 19.78
N ALA A 941 46.16 12.31 20.51
CA ALA A 941 46.93 11.46 21.42
C ALA A 941 48.00 10.65 20.65
N VAL A 942 47.68 10.15 19.46
CA VAL A 942 48.64 9.48 18.57
C VAL A 942 49.72 10.46 18.11
N ALA A 943 49.36 11.67 17.68
CA ALA A 943 50.30 12.68 17.20
C ALA A 943 51.31 13.13 18.29
N LEU A 944 50.89 13.17 19.55
CA LEU A 944 51.75 13.50 20.69
C LEU A 944 52.62 12.33 21.15
N THR A 945 52.27 11.10 20.80
CA THR A 945 52.98 9.89 21.23
C THR A 945 54.03 9.49 20.21
N LYS A 946 55.32 9.60 20.59
CA LYS A 946 56.45 9.22 19.72
C LYS A 946 56.68 7.70 19.63
N ASP A 947 56.17 6.93 20.59
CA ASP A 947 56.27 5.47 20.61
C ASP A 947 54.96 4.82 20.13
N GLN A 948 55.02 4.26 18.92
CA GLN A 948 53.90 3.54 18.30
C GLN A 948 53.53 2.23 19.03
N ASN A 949 54.31 1.78 20.02
CA ASN A 949 53.99 0.64 20.88
C ASN A 949 53.64 1.06 22.32
N SER A 950 53.30 2.33 22.53
CA SER A 950 52.92 2.86 23.84
C SER A 950 51.72 2.12 24.42
N GLU A 951 51.98 1.34 25.48
CA GLU A 951 50.98 0.54 26.20
C GLU A 951 49.79 1.38 26.72
N PRO A 952 50.00 2.58 27.34
CA PRO A 952 48.89 3.44 27.74
C PRO A 952 48.01 3.91 26.58
N LEU A 953 48.63 4.22 25.42
CA LEU A 953 47.90 4.70 24.24
C LEU A 953 47.06 3.57 23.63
N ILE A 954 47.65 2.39 23.41
CA ILE A 954 46.93 1.24 22.85
C ILE A 954 45.74 0.88 23.75
N ARG A 955 45.95 0.85 25.07
CA ARG A 955 44.88 0.59 26.04
C ARG A 955 43.75 1.61 25.91
N ALA A 956 44.05 2.91 25.92
CA ALA A 956 43.05 3.97 25.83
C ALA A 956 42.27 3.92 24.51
N LEU A 957 42.93 3.67 23.37
CA LEU A 957 42.27 3.53 22.05
C LEU A 957 41.33 2.32 22.00
N THR A 958 41.74 1.18 22.57
CA THR A 958 40.86 -0.01 22.64
C THR A 958 39.67 0.22 23.57
N GLN A 959 39.87 0.93 24.69
CA GLN A 959 38.77 1.30 25.59
C GLN A 959 37.78 2.26 24.93
N ALA A 960 38.27 3.25 24.18
CA ALA A 960 37.41 4.17 23.41
C ALA A 960 36.53 3.41 22.41
N MET A 961 37.12 2.45 21.68
CA MET A 961 36.38 1.62 20.73
C MET A 961 35.38 0.70 21.44
N ASP A 962 35.80 0.03 22.51
CA ASP A 962 34.93 -0.86 23.27
C ASP A 962 33.76 -0.12 23.92
N HIS A 963 33.99 1.13 24.35
CA HIS A 963 32.98 2.05 24.85
C HIS A 963 31.99 2.46 23.74
N ARG A 964 32.47 2.88 22.57
CA ARG A 964 31.59 3.18 21.41
C ARG A 964 30.75 1.97 20.99
N LEU A 965 31.34 0.76 21.03
CA LEU A 965 30.66 -0.51 20.74
C LEU A 965 29.80 -1.04 21.90
N SER A 966 29.70 -0.32 23.01
CA SER A 966 28.73 -0.64 24.07
C SER A 966 27.34 -0.05 23.79
N PHE A 967 27.26 0.89 22.85
CA PHE A 967 26.02 1.50 22.37
C PHE A 967 25.48 0.76 21.14
N PRO A 968 24.16 0.80 20.90
CA PRO A 968 23.55 0.13 19.76
C PRO A 968 24.03 0.71 18.41
N LEU A 969 23.99 -0.12 17.37
CA LEU A 969 24.22 0.26 15.98
C LEU A 969 22.89 0.16 15.23
N GLY A 970 22.63 1.10 14.33
CA GLY A 970 21.45 1.15 13.45
C GLY A 970 21.83 1.62 12.04
N ASP A 971 20.85 1.79 11.17
CA ASP A 971 21.02 2.00 9.71
C ASP A 971 22.01 3.13 9.37
N TRP A 972 22.06 4.18 10.19
CA TRP A 972 22.88 5.38 9.96
C TRP A 972 24.25 5.37 10.67
N SER A 973 24.73 4.19 11.04
CA SER A 973 26.00 4.05 11.77
C SER A 973 27.22 4.24 10.86
N ASP A 974 27.07 4.01 9.56
CA ASP A 974 28.09 4.17 8.52
C ASP A 974 28.45 5.62 8.20
N GLU A 975 27.63 6.59 8.63
CA GLU A 975 27.90 8.01 8.50
C GLU A 975 28.72 8.57 9.71
N GLU A 976 28.91 7.79 10.79
CA GLU A 976 29.30 8.33 12.11
C GLU A 976 30.82 8.44 12.21
N PRO A 977 31.41 9.65 12.28
CA PRO A 977 32.85 9.77 12.06
C PRO A 977 33.70 9.02 13.08
N THR A 978 33.24 8.85 14.31
CA THR A 978 33.94 8.07 15.34
C THR A 978 33.94 6.59 14.99
N LEU A 979 32.79 6.02 14.62
CA LEU A 979 32.67 4.62 14.23
C LEU A 979 33.45 4.28 12.95
N ILE A 980 33.68 5.26 12.07
CA ILE A 980 34.48 5.10 10.85
C ILE A 980 35.98 5.30 11.11
N ARG A 981 36.36 6.43 11.72
CA ARG A 981 37.76 6.86 11.83
C ARG A 981 38.50 6.15 12.95
N LEU A 982 37.85 5.81 14.06
CA LEU A 982 38.53 5.16 15.18
C LEU A 982 39.07 3.76 14.81
N PRO A 983 38.32 2.89 14.10
CA PRO A 983 38.86 1.65 13.54
C PRO A 983 40.02 1.86 12.55
N GLN A 984 39.94 2.91 11.72
CA GLN A 984 41.03 3.25 10.79
C GLN A 984 42.29 3.72 11.52
N ILE A 985 42.16 4.42 12.65
CA ILE A 985 43.29 4.79 13.50
C ILE A 985 43.89 3.53 14.14
N LEU A 986 43.05 2.66 14.69
CA LEU A 986 43.45 1.38 15.29
C LEU A 986 44.17 0.46 14.30
N SER A 987 43.70 0.38 13.05
CA SER A 987 44.27 -0.49 12.01
C SER A 987 45.68 -0.07 11.56
N ARG A 988 46.12 1.15 11.94
CA ARG A 988 47.48 1.65 11.65
C ARG A 988 48.57 1.14 12.60
N PHE A 989 48.19 0.60 13.74
CA PHE A 989 49.12 0.02 14.70
C PHE A 989 49.52 -1.41 14.31
N LYS A 990 50.72 -1.83 14.72
CA LYS A 990 51.17 -3.24 14.56
C LYS A 990 50.18 -4.17 15.25
N SER A 991 50.09 -5.43 14.79
CA SER A 991 49.19 -6.43 15.38
C SER A 991 49.42 -6.55 16.90
N ASP A 992 48.43 -6.06 17.65
CA ASP A 992 48.30 -6.17 19.10
C ASP A 992 46.99 -6.91 19.36
N LYS A 993 47.02 -7.90 20.24
CA LYS A 993 45.87 -8.78 20.50
C LYS A 993 44.62 -8.02 20.95
N ARG A 994 44.77 -6.88 21.64
CA ARG A 994 43.63 -6.08 22.11
C ARG A 994 42.97 -5.33 20.95
N ILE A 995 43.79 -4.72 20.09
CA ILE A 995 43.32 -4.05 18.87
C ILE A 995 42.57 -5.05 18.00
N ASP A 996 43.18 -6.22 17.77
CA ASP A 996 42.57 -7.28 16.96
C ASP A 996 41.25 -7.78 17.56
N SER A 997 41.14 -7.79 18.89
CA SER A 997 39.91 -8.13 19.60
C SER A 997 38.81 -7.07 19.41
N SER A 998 39.12 -5.78 19.57
CA SER A 998 38.14 -4.70 19.40
C SER A 998 37.67 -4.59 17.94
N LEU A 999 38.56 -4.76 16.95
CA LEU A 999 38.17 -4.77 15.53
C LEU A 999 37.31 -5.99 15.17
N LYS A 1000 37.57 -7.17 15.77
CA LYS A 1000 36.68 -8.34 15.64
C LYS A 1000 35.33 -8.12 16.32
N LYS A 1001 35.30 -7.40 17.44
CA LYS A 1001 34.06 -7.02 18.12
C LYS A 1001 33.22 -6.11 17.22
N LEU A 1002 33.84 -5.11 16.56
CA LEU A 1002 33.16 -4.27 15.57
C LEU A 1002 32.48 -5.13 14.50
N LYS A 1003 33.23 -6.06 13.87
CA LYS A 1003 32.65 -6.95 12.85
C LYS A 1003 31.41 -7.68 13.37
N ARG A 1004 31.50 -8.30 14.54
CA ARG A 1004 30.35 -9.01 15.15
C ARG A 1004 29.17 -8.10 15.49
N CYS A 1005 29.42 -6.85 15.87
CA CYS A 1005 28.37 -5.88 16.16
C CYS A 1005 27.66 -5.44 14.88
N VAL A 1006 28.41 -5.24 13.80
CA VAL A 1006 27.88 -4.93 12.46
C VAL A 1006 27.09 -6.11 11.90
N ASP A 1007 27.66 -7.31 11.92
CA ASP A 1007 27.00 -8.55 11.46
C ASP A 1007 25.72 -8.85 12.27
N LYS A 1008 25.63 -8.40 13.53
CA LYS A 1008 24.44 -8.60 14.38
C LYS A 1008 23.35 -7.54 14.14
N ALA A 1009 23.76 -6.38 13.64
CA ALA A 1009 22.86 -5.27 13.35
C ALA A 1009 22.43 -5.25 11.88
N ASP A 1010 22.80 -6.29 11.10
CA ASP A 1010 22.45 -6.45 9.69
C ASP A 1010 22.76 -5.21 8.83
N LEU A 1011 23.89 -4.55 9.10
CA LEU A 1011 24.32 -3.34 8.38
C LEU A 1011 25.11 -3.71 7.12
N TYR A 1012 24.41 -4.12 6.06
CA TYR A 1012 25.01 -4.62 4.83
C TYR A 1012 25.86 -3.58 4.07
N THR A 1013 25.57 -2.28 4.21
CA THR A 1013 26.35 -1.18 3.61
C THR A 1013 27.66 -0.87 4.37
N PHE A 1014 27.81 -1.37 5.60
CA PHE A 1014 28.95 -1.04 6.46
C PHE A 1014 30.18 -1.92 6.16
N ASP A 1015 31.06 -1.47 5.26
CA ASP A 1015 32.28 -2.19 4.88
C ASP A 1015 33.38 -2.18 5.98
N VAL A 1016 33.25 -3.12 6.94
CA VAL A 1016 34.24 -3.34 8.01
C VAL A 1016 35.62 -3.70 7.45
N SER A 1017 35.68 -4.40 6.31
CA SER A 1017 36.94 -4.86 5.70
C SER A 1017 37.80 -3.67 5.25
N ARG A 1018 37.19 -2.65 4.63
CA ARG A 1018 37.88 -1.40 4.26
C ARG A 1018 38.36 -0.59 5.45
N LEU A 1019 37.57 -0.52 6.53
CA LEU A 1019 37.91 0.24 7.74
C LEU A 1019 39.04 -0.42 8.55
N THR A 1020 39.04 -1.75 8.60
CA THR A 1020 40.02 -2.55 9.37
C THR A 1020 41.27 -2.91 8.56
N ARG A 1021 41.31 -2.61 7.26
CA ARG A 1021 42.47 -2.82 6.40
C ARG A 1021 43.72 -2.17 6.99
N ARG A 1022 44.77 -2.98 7.19
CA ARG A 1022 46.04 -2.51 7.74
C ARG A 1022 46.66 -1.42 6.88
N ARG A 1023 47.03 -0.31 7.51
CA ARG A 1023 47.71 0.83 6.89
C ARG A 1023 48.95 1.18 7.70
N ALA A 1024 49.96 1.79 7.10
CA ALA A 1024 51.06 2.36 7.89
C ALA A 1024 50.58 3.64 8.61
N ILE A 1025 51.17 3.95 9.76
CA ILE A 1025 51.07 5.31 10.32
C ILE A 1025 51.78 6.25 9.33
N PRO A 1026 51.14 7.35 8.89
CA PRO A 1026 51.76 8.30 7.97
C PRO A 1026 53.09 8.86 8.51
N ASP A 1027 54.01 9.25 7.63
CA ASP A 1027 55.20 9.98 8.07
C ASP A 1027 54.80 11.41 8.48
N ALA A 1028 55.14 11.79 9.72
CA ALA A 1028 54.87 13.12 10.25
C ALA A 1028 55.54 14.25 9.45
N ASN A 1029 56.55 13.95 8.61
CA ASN A 1029 57.22 14.90 7.72
C ASN A 1029 56.78 14.81 6.26
N ALA A 1030 55.75 14.01 5.93
CA ALA A 1030 55.31 13.80 4.55
C ALA A 1030 54.79 15.07 3.86
N ILE A 1031 54.34 16.05 4.64
CA ILE A 1031 53.84 17.35 4.18
C ILE A 1031 54.80 18.41 4.69
N GLN A 1032 55.35 19.25 3.82
CA GLN A 1032 56.17 20.39 4.23
C GLN A 1032 55.32 21.66 4.23
N ILE A 1033 55.28 22.34 5.37
CA ILE A 1033 54.49 23.57 5.54
C ILE A 1033 55.41 24.78 5.52
N SER A 1034 55.18 25.70 4.59
CA SER A 1034 55.93 26.96 4.50
C SER A 1034 55.19 28.13 5.16
N LYS A 1035 55.93 29.20 5.46
CA LYS A 1035 55.38 30.42 6.06
C LYS A 1035 54.29 31.04 5.18
N GLY A 1036 53.13 31.35 5.77
CA GLY A 1036 52.01 32.01 5.08
C GLY A 1036 51.34 31.15 4.00
N GLU A 1037 51.75 29.88 3.87
CA GLU A 1037 51.13 28.92 2.98
C GLU A 1037 49.88 28.35 3.63
N THR A 1038 48.74 28.53 2.97
CA THR A 1038 47.47 27.93 3.42
C THR A 1038 47.36 26.54 2.82
N ILE A 1039 47.20 25.53 3.67
CA ILE A 1039 47.08 24.13 3.26
C ILE A 1039 45.65 23.67 3.53
N CYS A 1040 45.01 23.08 2.53
CA CYS A 1040 43.67 22.52 2.62
C CYS A 1040 43.73 20.99 2.59
N PHE A 1041 42.98 20.38 3.50
CA PHE A 1041 42.79 18.95 3.63
C PHE A 1041 41.33 18.60 3.38
N LYS A 1042 41.08 17.51 2.65
CA LYS A 1042 39.76 16.96 2.41
C LYS A 1042 39.69 15.47 2.72
N GLN A 1043 38.58 15.07 3.32
CA GLN A 1043 38.23 13.67 3.51
C GLN A 1043 36.77 13.45 3.08
N PRO A 1044 36.53 12.70 2.00
CA PRO A 1044 35.19 12.18 1.73
C PRO A 1044 34.88 11.02 2.67
N ILE A 1045 33.66 11.00 3.18
CA ILE A 1045 33.06 9.88 3.90
C ILE A 1045 31.81 9.49 3.12
N LYS A 1046 31.79 8.28 2.56
CA LYS A 1046 30.66 7.74 1.77
C LYS A 1046 29.48 7.42 2.69
N GLY A 1047 28.26 7.80 2.26
CA GLY A 1047 26.99 7.32 2.79
C GLY A 1047 26.40 6.16 1.96
N PRO A 1048 25.19 5.68 2.33
CA PRO A 1048 24.57 4.48 1.75
C PRO A 1048 24.16 4.58 0.27
N ASP A 1049 23.93 5.79 -0.27
CA ASP A 1049 23.52 6.01 -1.68
C ASP A 1049 24.63 6.64 -2.54
N ASP A 1050 25.89 6.33 -2.24
CA ASP A 1050 27.07 6.91 -2.90
C ASP A 1050 27.26 8.45 -2.76
N ASP A 1051 26.40 9.12 -2.00
CA ASP A 1051 26.57 10.50 -1.57
C ASP A 1051 27.75 10.65 -0.58
N GLU A 1052 28.60 11.67 -0.78
CA GLU A 1052 29.81 11.87 0.05
C GLU A 1052 29.73 13.14 0.91
N ALA A 1053 29.76 12.96 2.24
CA ALA A 1053 30.01 14.04 3.18
C ALA A 1053 31.51 14.42 3.12
N ILE A 1054 31.80 15.69 2.85
CA ILE A 1054 33.18 16.17 2.66
C ILE A 1054 33.63 16.96 3.88
N TYR A 1055 34.53 16.38 4.66
CA TYR A 1055 35.19 17.05 5.78
C TYR A 1055 36.40 17.84 5.29
N THR A 1056 36.51 19.11 5.67
CA THR A 1056 37.60 20.02 5.33
C THR A 1056 38.36 20.51 6.56
N LEU A 1057 39.68 20.65 6.41
CA LEU A 1057 40.54 21.32 7.38
C LEU A 1057 41.54 22.20 6.64
N THR A 1058 41.50 23.50 6.90
CA THR A 1058 42.44 24.48 6.36
C THR A 1058 43.36 24.96 7.48
N ILE A 1059 44.66 25.02 7.22
CA ILE A 1059 45.68 25.45 8.20
C ILE A 1059 46.52 26.56 7.57
N THR A 1060 46.67 27.68 8.27
CA THR A 1060 47.47 28.83 7.85
C THR A 1060 48.40 29.28 8.99
N PRO A 1061 49.71 28.97 8.92
CA PRO A 1061 50.68 29.41 9.91
C PRO A 1061 51.06 30.89 9.71
N ALA A 1062 50.89 31.70 10.75
CA ALA A 1062 51.35 33.07 10.86
C ALA A 1062 52.60 33.18 11.76
N SER A 1063 53.13 34.39 11.96
CA SER A 1063 54.36 34.62 12.76
C SER A 1063 54.20 34.33 14.26
N ASP A 1064 52.99 34.49 14.79
CA ASP A 1064 52.63 34.51 16.20
C ASP A 1064 51.37 33.68 16.50
N SER A 1065 50.81 33.00 15.50
CA SER A 1065 49.68 32.09 15.66
C SER A 1065 49.57 31.08 14.52
N VAL A 1066 48.76 30.05 14.71
CA VAL A 1066 48.25 29.19 13.63
C VAL A 1066 46.75 29.42 13.51
N MET A 1067 46.30 29.90 12.35
CA MET A 1067 44.88 29.99 12.01
C MET A 1067 44.44 28.66 11.41
N PHE A 1068 43.22 28.24 11.70
CA PHE A 1068 42.65 27.07 11.07
C PHE A 1068 41.15 27.19 10.89
N GLU A 1069 40.62 26.52 9.87
CA GLU A 1069 39.20 26.47 9.54
C GLU A 1069 38.81 25.00 9.33
N CYS A 1070 37.75 24.56 9.98
CA CYS A 1070 37.19 23.22 9.87
C CYS A 1070 35.81 23.34 9.24
N GLY A 1071 35.48 22.43 8.33
CA GLY A 1071 34.15 22.41 7.73
C GLY A 1071 33.65 21.03 7.34
N VAL A 1072 32.35 20.95 7.10
CA VAL A 1072 31.66 19.78 6.56
C VAL A 1072 30.70 20.27 5.46
N HIS A 1073 30.76 19.63 4.29
CA HIS A 1073 29.93 19.94 3.12
C HIS A 1073 29.17 18.70 2.67
N ASN A 1074 28.06 18.90 1.94
CA ASN A 1074 27.23 17.83 1.35
C ASN A 1074 26.78 16.78 2.39
N LEU A 1075 26.35 17.26 3.56
CA LEU A 1075 25.85 16.37 4.59
C LEU A 1075 24.38 16.03 4.29
N TYR A 1076 24.13 14.84 3.75
CA TYR A 1076 22.79 14.32 3.54
C TYR A 1076 22.33 13.56 4.78
N PHE A 1077 22.00 14.26 5.85
CA PHE A 1077 21.43 13.59 7.01
C PHE A 1077 19.91 13.53 6.85
N ARG A 1078 19.43 12.45 6.18
CA ARG A 1078 18.03 12.26 5.75
C ARG A 1078 16.98 12.49 6.84
N THR A 1079 17.35 12.41 8.12
CA THR A 1079 16.38 12.53 9.23
C THR A 1079 16.45 13.86 9.99
N CYS A 1080 17.46 14.74 9.83
CA CYS A 1080 17.55 16.00 10.61
C CYS A 1080 18.16 17.21 9.89
N MET A 1081 19.03 17.06 8.89
CA MET A 1081 19.78 18.20 8.31
C MET A 1081 19.92 18.01 6.79
N GLU A 1082 19.23 18.84 6.03
CA GLU A 1082 19.28 18.83 4.56
C GLU A 1082 20.11 20.04 4.08
N ASP A 1083 21.06 19.80 3.17
CA ASP A 1083 21.78 20.83 2.40
C ASP A 1083 22.53 21.90 3.23
N GLU A 1084 23.14 21.52 4.35
CA GLU A 1084 23.84 22.47 5.20
C GLU A 1084 25.38 22.41 5.10
N GLU A 1085 26.00 23.58 4.96
CA GLU A 1085 27.43 23.80 5.09
C GLU A 1085 27.75 24.31 6.49
N LEU A 1086 28.65 23.62 7.19
CA LEU A 1086 29.12 24.04 8.51
C LEU A 1086 30.59 24.41 8.44
N LYS A 1087 30.93 25.59 8.96
CA LYS A 1087 32.28 26.12 9.04
C LYS A 1087 32.54 26.69 10.43
N SER A 1088 33.70 26.37 10.97
CA SER A 1088 34.21 26.99 12.20
C SER A 1088 35.67 27.34 12.02
N ALA A 1089 36.09 28.49 12.53
CA ALA A 1089 37.49 28.93 12.46
C ALA A 1089 38.00 29.21 13.86
N GLY A 1090 39.29 28.91 14.08
CA GLY A 1090 39.97 29.11 15.35
C GLY A 1090 41.38 29.64 15.17
N GLN A 1091 41.99 30.07 16.26
CA GLN A 1091 43.34 30.60 16.28
C GLN A 1091 44.09 30.14 17.53
N ILE A 1092 45.26 29.54 17.33
CA ILE A 1092 46.12 29.12 18.44
C ILE A 1092 47.33 30.05 18.50
N PRO A 1093 47.48 30.84 19.58
CA PRO A 1093 48.64 31.71 19.75
C PRO A 1093 49.91 30.90 20.02
N VAL A 1094 51.04 31.32 19.45
CA VAL A 1094 52.35 30.69 19.65
C VAL A 1094 53.44 31.73 19.88
N GLN A 1095 54.55 31.32 20.50
CA GLN A 1095 55.59 32.27 20.94
C GLN A 1095 56.44 32.85 19.82
N ASN A 1096 56.59 32.13 18.71
CA ASN A 1096 57.41 32.53 17.56
C ASN A 1096 57.08 31.69 16.32
N GLU A 1097 57.64 32.10 15.18
CA GLU A 1097 57.43 31.46 13.88
C GLU A 1097 57.83 29.97 13.85
N SER A 1098 58.89 29.58 14.55
CA SER A 1098 59.29 28.17 14.63
C SER A 1098 58.25 27.31 15.35
N ALA A 1099 57.61 27.87 16.39
CA ALA A 1099 56.53 27.21 17.09
C ALA A 1099 55.25 27.15 16.24
N ALA A 1100 54.98 28.18 15.41
CA ALA A 1100 53.85 28.18 14.48
C ALA A 1100 53.97 27.06 13.44
N LEU A 1101 55.14 26.93 12.81
CA LEU A 1101 55.41 25.88 11.83
C LEU A 1101 55.36 24.49 12.46
N SER A 1102 55.90 24.33 13.68
CA SER A 1102 55.82 23.04 14.40
C SER A 1102 54.39 22.65 14.76
N LEU A 1103 53.55 23.61 15.15
CA LEU A 1103 52.15 23.35 15.47
C LEU A 1103 51.37 23.01 14.20
N ALA A 1104 51.52 23.80 13.12
CA ALA A 1104 50.90 23.50 11.84
C ALA A 1104 51.29 22.10 11.32
N GLN A 1105 52.56 21.70 11.49
CA GLN A 1105 53.04 20.36 11.15
C GLN A 1105 52.33 19.27 11.96
N SER A 1106 52.12 19.49 13.26
CA SER A 1106 51.35 18.59 14.11
C SER A 1106 49.90 18.47 13.65
N MET A 1107 49.25 19.59 13.32
CA MET A 1107 47.86 19.61 12.82
C MET A 1107 47.73 18.86 11.49
N ALA A 1108 48.68 19.04 10.57
CA ALA A 1108 48.73 18.30 9.32
C ALA A 1108 48.94 16.78 9.55
N PHE A 1109 49.80 16.41 10.50
CA PHE A 1109 50.00 15.00 10.86
C PHE A 1109 48.73 14.36 11.43
N GLU A 1110 48.00 15.07 12.29
CA GLU A 1110 46.70 14.65 12.82
C GLU A 1110 45.66 14.45 11.70
N ALA A 1111 45.60 15.37 10.74
CA ALA A 1111 44.73 15.24 9.57
C ALA A 1111 45.05 13.97 8.76
N MET A 1112 46.34 13.67 8.54
CA MET A 1112 46.75 12.44 7.87
C MET A 1112 46.40 11.17 8.65
N ILE A 1113 46.50 11.19 9.99
CA ILE A 1113 46.09 10.07 10.85
C ILE A 1113 44.61 9.77 10.68
N LEU A 1114 43.77 10.82 10.69
CA LEU A 1114 42.31 10.77 10.50
C LEU A 1114 41.91 10.33 9.08
N GLY A 1115 42.83 10.33 8.12
CA GLY A 1115 42.60 9.90 6.74
C GLY A 1115 42.30 11.03 5.77
N TYR A 1116 42.56 12.29 6.13
CA TYR A 1116 42.49 13.40 5.19
C TYR A 1116 43.57 13.32 4.12
N SER A 1117 43.22 13.78 2.93
CA SER A 1117 44.12 13.99 1.80
C SER A 1117 44.36 15.48 1.58
N GLN A 1118 45.59 15.88 1.27
CA GLN A 1118 45.90 17.26 0.93
C GLN A 1118 45.35 17.60 -0.46
N GLU A 1119 44.62 18.70 -0.59
CA GLU A 1119 44.20 19.18 -1.90
C GLU A 1119 45.39 19.66 -2.72
N LYS A 1120 45.51 19.16 -3.96
CA LYS A 1120 46.47 19.71 -4.92
C LYS A 1120 46.01 21.12 -5.31
N PRO A 1121 46.88 22.14 -5.32
CA PRO A 1121 46.48 23.48 -5.74
C PRO A 1121 45.95 23.44 -7.17
N ALA A 1122 44.74 23.98 -7.39
CA ALA A 1122 44.11 24.00 -8.70
C ALA A 1122 45.08 24.59 -9.76
N PRO A 1123 45.24 23.96 -10.94
CA PRO A 1123 46.15 24.48 -11.95
C PRO A 1123 45.70 25.89 -12.35
N LYS A 1124 46.59 26.88 -12.17
CA LYS A 1124 46.34 28.26 -12.61
C LYS A 1124 45.99 28.25 -14.09
N LYS A 1125 44.71 28.41 -14.45
CA LYS A 1125 44.28 28.61 -15.84
C LYS A 1125 45.07 29.80 -16.39
N ALA A 1126 46.00 29.52 -17.30
CA ALA A 1126 46.76 30.55 -17.99
C ALA A 1126 45.76 31.44 -18.73
N LYS A 1127 45.67 32.72 -18.34
CA LYS A 1127 44.98 33.74 -19.13
C LYS A 1127 45.63 33.78 -20.52
N LYS A 1128 45.00 33.14 -21.51
CA LYS A 1128 45.21 33.48 -22.92
C LYS A 1128 44.83 34.96 -23.05
N ARG A 1129 45.84 35.82 -23.20
CA ARG A 1129 45.65 37.17 -23.73
C ARG A 1129 45.23 37.03 -25.18
N SER A 1130 43.95 37.20 -25.49
CA SER A 1130 43.52 37.57 -26.83
C SER A 1130 43.79 39.06 -27.04
N LYS A 1131 44.51 39.37 -28.10
CA LYS A 1131 44.50 40.68 -28.75
C LYS A 1131 43.43 40.68 -29.82
#